data_AF-A0A2V5TFK5-F1
#
_entry.id   AF-A0A2V5TFK5-F1
#
_cell.length_a   1.000
_cell.length_b   1.000
_cell.length_c   1.000
_cell.angle_alpha   90.00
_cell.angle_beta   90.00
_cell.angle_gamma   90.00
#
_symmetry.space_group_name_H-M   'P 1'
#
loop_
_entity.id
_entity.type
_entity.pdbx_description
1 polymer ?
#
loop_
_entity_poly.entity_id
_entity_poly.type
_entity_poly.pdbx_seq_one_letter_code
_entity_poly.pdbx_strand_id
1 'polypeptide(L)'
;MSFIRTGFREIGLKIRRQRTRIALRHERRLLQKSEINLGREGTAQAANFPELRNEIVALKKLEQEQKEVALRIARIEEGIKTIEAERQQNAREQSEVIARLEAQKKPLLHRRNEAKNNLEVCERELAAVERRIQESEAADRDLLKQLSDLHALNPAPADLEARSANITTRQARLPEERAELVRARLGSADAVRLAKEKLNATEAEVSTLEKNIARTRSDFEARERKLNDNIRLQQEAARDARARHQTVEERKNPAYLSIGRHLAARGVAPPNAPHLLAEAHRRREAVDSHLQHKAELALLSGQIDKQELRKFYFSVFSVLVLLALTLLVVFQSPRGREWLPQETDTILSINADQFERAKLPKRWRNEQPALWPGLISAAAAIPGLNVSRDVVRITRALTTNEAGESREFNLVEVRRGGLSSVMRTIGEDKSFEKLFISGLAVWERSPAAAEPPSQDSGAPGATAGKPGFAIARVGPGTLAVGAPDAVRELVHVRLGMKPDLKITGQLFDRFQALDRDSALRLISRDPPDLARVFHPIFSRELLEVSQLLGLAVNLQEPVRARVLIKTNTTKSADDLARSLHDKPQQWLQLPDSQLLLYSQPPEVLRHGESNLELRFTVPADSARILLQRLAKTDTSAAMATY
;
A
#
# COMPACT_ATOMS: atom_id res chain seq x y z
N MET A 1 -22.40 -48.02 -29.75
CA MET A 1 -22.96 -47.22 -28.64
C MET A 1 -23.19 -47.98 -27.33
N SER A 2 -23.19 -49.33 -27.30
CA SER A 2 -23.40 -50.14 -26.08
C SER A 2 -22.41 -49.84 -24.94
N PHE A 3 -21.11 -49.78 -25.23
CA PHE A 3 -20.05 -49.58 -24.23
C PHE A 3 -20.14 -48.24 -23.47
N ILE A 4 -20.71 -47.19 -24.08
CA ILE A 4 -20.89 -45.87 -23.44
C ILE A 4 -21.96 -45.96 -22.33
N ARG A 5 -23.07 -46.64 -22.60
CA ARG A 5 -24.16 -46.86 -21.63
C ARG A 5 -23.66 -47.72 -20.45
N THR A 6 -22.91 -48.78 -20.75
CA THR A 6 -22.29 -49.66 -19.74
C THR A 6 -21.27 -48.91 -18.89
N GLY A 7 -20.45 -48.05 -19.51
CA GLY A 7 -19.49 -47.18 -18.84
C GLY A 7 -20.13 -46.18 -17.89
N PHE A 8 -21.17 -45.45 -18.32
CA PHE A 8 -21.90 -44.52 -17.46
C PHE A 8 -22.62 -45.24 -16.31
N ARG A 9 -23.15 -46.45 -16.53
CA ARG A 9 -23.75 -47.28 -15.48
C ARG A 9 -22.74 -47.64 -14.38
N GLU A 10 -21.52 -48.03 -14.76
CA GLU A 10 -20.45 -48.34 -13.79
C GLU A 10 -19.94 -47.08 -13.07
N ILE A 11 -19.82 -45.93 -13.76
CA ILE A 11 -19.51 -44.64 -13.11
C ILE A 11 -20.59 -44.32 -12.06
N GLY A 12 -21.87 -44.48 -12.40
CA GLY A 12 -22.98 -44.28 -11.47
C GLY A 12 -22.88 -45.17 -10.22
N LEU A 13 -22.55 -46.46 -10.39
CA LEU A 13 -22.32 -47.38 -9.28
C LEU A 13 -21.07 -47.02 -8.46
N LYS A 14 -19.98 -46.54 -9.08
CA LYS A 14 -18.80 -46.05 -8.35
C LYS A 14 -19.11 -44.84 -7.50
N ILE A 15 -19.85 -43.86 -8.03
CA ILE A 15 -20.28 -42.67 -7.29
C ILE A 15 -21.17 -43.07 -6.10
N ARG A 16 -22.14 -43.97 -6.31
CA ARG A 16 -23.01 -44.49 -5.24
C ARG A 16 -22.21 -45.24 -4.15
N ARG A 17 -21.21 -46.04 -4.54
CA ARG A 17 -20.29 -46.71 -3.59
C ARG A 17 -19.46 -45.72 -2.79
N GLN A 18 -18.93 -44.67 -3.43
CA GLN A 18 -18.16 -43.64 -2.74
C GLN A 18 -19.02 -42.85 -1.76
N ARG A 19 -20.23 -42.45 -2.18
CA ARG A 19 -21.21 -41.80 -1.29
C ARG A 19 -21.55 -42.69 -0.10
N THR A 20 -21.83 -43.97 -0.33
CA THR A 20 -22.13 -44.95 0.74
C THR A 20 -20.93 -45.12 1.69
N ARG A 21 -19.69 -45.13 1.18
CA ARG A 21 -18.48 -45.19 2.04
C ARG A 21 -18.32 -43.94 2.90
N ILE A 22 -18.59 -42.76 2.35
CA ILE A 22 -18.51 -41.49 3.10
C ILE A 22 -19.61 -41.45 4.16
N ALA A 23 -20.85 -41.77 3.80
CA ALA A 23 -21.99 -41.85 4.71
C ALA A 23 -21.72 -42.86 5.84
N LEU A 24 -21.22 -44.05 5.51
CA LEU A 24 -20.88 -45.07 6.50
C LEU A 24 -19.74 -44.65 7.44
N ARG A 25 -18.73 -43.93 6.95
CA ARG A 25 -17.69 -43.35 7.84
C ARG A 25 -18.28 -42.28 8.76
N HIS A 26 -19.19 -41.46 8.24
CA HIS A 26 -19.85 -40.42 9.02
C HIS A 26 -20.76 -41.02 10.10
N GLU A 27 -21.65 -41.95 9.72
CA GLU A 27 -22.54 -42.64 10.66
C GLU A 27 -21.76 -43.45 11.69
N ARG A 28 -20.63 -44.09 11.34
CA ARG A 28 -19.78 -44.75 12.34
C ARG A 28 -19.18 -43.78 13.37
N ARG A 29 -18.81 -42.57 12.96
CA ARG A 29 -18.32 -41.54 13.90
C ARG A 29 -19.45 -41.02 14.78
N LEU A 30 -20.64 -40.82 14.21
CA LEU A 30 -21.82 -40.42 14.98
C LEU A 30 -22.24 -41.51 15.96
N LEU A 31 -22.21 -42.77 15.54
CA LEU A 31 -22.45 -43.91 16.41
C LEU A 31 -21.45 -43.94 17.58
N GLN A 32 -20.15 -43.84 17.30
CA GLN A 32 -19.13 -43.76 18.35
C GLN A 32 -19.39 -42.61 19.34
N LYS A 33 -19.79 -41.43 18.86
CA LYS A 33 -20.15 -40.30 19.72
C LYS A 33 -21.39 -40.58 20.57
N SER A 34 -22.44 -41.14 19.96
CA SER A 34 -23.67 -41.51 20.69
C SER A 34 -23.41 -42.59 21.74
N GLU A 35 -22.55 -43.57 21.45
CA GLU A 35 -22.12 -44.61 22.40
C GLU A 35 -21.27 -44.01 23.52
N ILE A 36 -20.34 -43.09 23.25
CA ILE A 36 -19.57 -42.38 24.29
C ILE A 36 -20.51 -41.58 25.20
N ASN A 37 -21.46 -40.82 24.65
CA ASN A 37 -22.42 -40.04 25.43
C ASN A 37 -23.30 -40.95 26.29
N LEU A 38 -23.79 -42.05 25.72
CA LEU A 38 -24.56 -43.06 26.45
C LEU A 38 -23.75 -43.67 27.60
N GLY A 39 -22.47 -43.97 27.36
CA GLY A 39 -21.58 -44.51 28.38
C GLY A 39 -21.22 -43.53 29.48
N ARG A 40 -21.15 -42.23 29.16
CA ARG A 40 -20.88 -41.15 30.13
C ARG A 40 -22.04 -40.98 31.12
N GLU A 41 -23.26 -40.85 30.61
CA GLU A 41 -24.46 -40.73 31.44
C GLU A 41 -24.85 -42.07 32.10
N GLY A 42 -24.47 -43.19 31.47
CA GLY A 42 -24.80 -44.55 31.87
C GLY A 42 -23.84 -45.19 32.87
N THR A 43 -22.82 -44.47 33.35
CA THR A 43 -21.79 -45.01 34.25
C THR A 43 -22.36 -45.62 35.54
N ALA A 44 -23.44 -45.06 36.08
CA ALA A 44 -24.11 -45.57 37.27
C ALA A 44 -24.80 -46.93 37.01
N GLN A 45 -25.41 -47.10 35.84
CA GLN A 45 -26.06 -48.36 35.43
C GLN A 45 -25.01 -49.40 35.05
N ALA A 46 -23.88 -48.96 34.47
CA ALA A 46 -22.75 -49.80 34.13
C ALA A 46 -22.15 -50.52 35.35
N ALA A 47 -22.22 -49.91 36.54
CA ALA A 47 -21.71 -50.48 37.79
C ALA A 47 -22.42 -51.77 38.23
N ASN A 48 -23.61 -52.05 37.69
CA ASN A 48 -24.34 -53.28 37.97
C ASN A 48 -23.86 -54.46 37.10
N PHE A 49 -22.96 -54.23 36.13
CA PHE A 49 -22.43 -55.25 35.23
C PHE A 49 -21.00 -55.65 35.62
N PRO A 50 -20.75 -56.92 36.00
CA PRO A 50 -19.41 -57.36 36.37
C PRO A 50 -18.41 -57.28 35.21
N GLU A 51 -18.88 -57.36 33.97
CA GLU A 51 -18.06 -57.29 32.75
C GLU A 51 -17.42 -55.91 32.53
N LEU A 52 -17.96 -54.84 33.15
CA LEU A 52 -17.49 -53.46 33.01
C LEU A 52 -16.66 -52.97 34.21
N ARG A 53 -16.35 -53.86 35.16
CA ARG A 53 -15.68 -53.49 36.41
C ARG A 53 -14.31 -52.85 36.18
N ASN A 54 -13.56 -53.33 35.18
CA ASN A 54 -12.22 -52.82 34.87
C ASN A 54 -12.27 -51.40 34.31
N GLU A 55 -13.22 -51.14 33.41
CA GLU A 55 -13.47 -49.84 32.80
C GLU A 55 -13.92 -48.81 33.83
N ILE A 56 -14.76 -49.22 34.79
CA ILE A 56 -15.25 -48.34 35.87
C ILE A 56 -14.12 -48.00 36.86
N VAL A 57 -13.26 -48.96 37.21
CA VAL A 57 -12.08 -48.69 38.04
C VAL A 57 -11.12 -47.73 37.34
N ALA A 58 -10.88 -47.92 36.03
CA ALA A 58 -10.06 -47.02 35.23
C ALA A 58 -10.66 -45.60 35.17
N LEU A 59 -11.97 -45.46 34.99
CA LEU A 59 -12.66 -44.16 35.00
C LEU A 59 -12.52 -43.45 36.36
N LYS A 60 -12.74 -44.16 37.48
CA LYS A 60 -12.58 -43.57 38.82
C LYS A 60 -11.17 -43.04 39.07
N LYS A 61 -10.14 -43.76 38.60
CA LYS A 61 -8.75 -43.30 38.68
C LYS A 61 -8.53 -42.02 37.86
N LEU A 62 -9.01 -41.97 36.63
CA LEU A 62 -8.90 -40.79 35.76
C LEU A 62 -9.71 -39.60 36.29
N GLU A 63 -10.85 -39.84 36.95
CA GLU A 63 -11.63 -38.80 37.62
C GLU A 63 -10.89 -38.21 38.84
N GLN A 64 -10.16 -39.04 39.59
CA GLN A 64 -9.31 -38.54 40.67
C GLN A 64 -8.15 -37.70 40.12
N GLU A 65 -7.45 -38.19 39.10
CA GLU A 65 -6.38 -37.44 38.42
C GLU A 65 -6.90 -36.10 37.88
N GLN A 66 -8.11 -36.06 37.32
CA GLN A 66 -8.73 -34.83 36.86
C GLN A 66 -8.99 -33.85 38.00
N LYS A 67 -9.54 -34.32 39.14
CA LYS A 67 -9.79 -33.46 40.31
C LYS A 67 -8.51 -32.86 40.86
N GLU A 68 -7.43 -33.63 40.92
CA GLU A 68 -6.11 -33.15 41.33
C GLU A 68 -5.58 -32.06 40.38
N VAL A 69 -5.73 -32.25 39.07
CA VAL A 69 -5.35 -31.24 38.08
C VAL A 69 -6.23 -30.00 38.19
N ALA A 70 -7.53 -30.13 38.42
CA ALA A 70 -8.44 -29.01 38.60
C ALA A 70 -8.09 -28.17 39.84
N LEU A 71 -7.76 -28.82 40.96
CA LEU A 71 -7.26 -28.14 42.16
C LEU A 71 -5.95 -27.41 41.90
N ARG A 72 -5.05 -28.00 41.12
CA ARG A 72 -3.80 -27.35 40.72
C ARG A 72 -4.04 -26.11 39.86
N ILE A 73 -4.98 -26.17 38.91
CA ILE A 73 -5.37 -25.02 38.10
C ILE A 73 -5.90 -23.89 39.00
N ALA A 74 -6.81 -24.20 39.92
CA ALA A 74 -7.37 -23.21 40.86
C ALA A 74 -6.27 -22.52 41.69
N ARG A 75 -5.32 -23.28 42.24
CA ARG A 75 -4.18 -22.72 42.99
C ARG A 75 -3.30 -21.80 42.14
N ILE A 76 -3.06 -22.15 40.87
CA ILE A 76 -2.27 -21.30 39.96
C ILE A 76 -3.05 -20.00 39.65
N GLU A 77 -4.35 -20.08 39.41
CA GLU A 77 -5.19 -18.91 39.14
C GLU A 77 -5.28 -17.96 40.35
N GLU A 78 -5.34 -18.51 41.57
CA GLU A 78 -5.23 -17.72 42.80
C GLU A 78 -3.86 -17.04 42.91
N GLY A 79 -2.77 -17.75 42.60
CA GLY A 79 -1.42 -17.18 42.55
C GLY A 79 -1.28 -16.02 41.54
N ILE A 80 -1.94 -16.13 40.39
CA ILE A 80 -1.93 -15.05 39.38
C ILE A 80 -2.65 -13.83 39.94
N LYS A 81 -3.81 -14.01 40.58
CA LYS A 81 -4.57 -12.91 41.20
C LYS A 81 -3.77 -12.20 42.29
N THR A 82 -3.02 -12.94 43.11
CA THR A 82 -2.17 -12.32 44.15
C THR A 82 -1.05 -11.48 43.53
N ILE A 83 -0.39 -11.97 42.47
CA ILE A 83 0.67 -11.20 41.79
C ILE A 83 0.09 -9.98 41.07
N GLU A 84 -1.10 -10.09 40.48
CA GLU A 84 -1.79 -8.95 39.87
C GLU A 84 -2.16 -7.87 40.90
N ALA A 85 -2.58 -8.27 42.11
CA ALA A 85 -2.82 -7.34 43.21
C ALA A 85 -1.53 -6.64 43.65
N GLU A 86 -0.43 -7.38 43.81
CA GLU A 86 0.90 -6.81 44.11
C GLU A 86 1.36 -5.81 43.03
N ARG A 87 1.10 -6.11 41.75
CA ARG A 87 1.42 -5.20 40.64
C ARG A 87 0.62 -3.90 40.72
N GLN A 88 -0.68 -3.98 41.01
CA GLN A 88 -1.51 -2.79 41.20
C GLN A 88 -1.05 -1.94 42.38
N GLN A 89 -0.67 -2.58 43.49
CA GLN A 89 -0.10 -1.89 44.63
C GLN A 89 1.24 -1.21 44.28
N ASN A 90 2.15 -1.92 43.60
CA ASN A 90 3.43 -1.37 43.17
C ASN A 90 3.26 -0.15 42.24
N ALA A 91 2.25 -0.15 41.36
CA ALA A 91 1.93 0.99 40.50
C ALA A 91 1.39 2.20 41.30
N ARG A 92 0.55 1.96 42.31
CA ARG A 92 0.08 3.03 43.22
C ARG A 92 1.24 3.63 44.01
N GLU A 93 2.06 2.78 44.63
CA GLU A 93 3.25 3.21 45.36
C GLU A 93 4.22 4.01 44.48
N GLN A 94 4.45 3.56 43.24
CA GLN A 94 5.27 4.29 42.27
C GLN A 94 4.71 5.70 42.02
N SER A 95 3.40 5.82 41.75
CA SER A 95 2.76 7.10 41.48
C SER A 95 2.85 8.06 42.67
N GLU A 96 2.66 7.55 43.89
CA GLU A 96 2.75 8.35 45.12
C GLU A 96 4.16 8.84 45.38
N VAL A 97 5.17 7.97 45.27
CA VAL A 97 6.57 8.35 45.51
C VAL A 97 7.06 9.32 44.46
N ILE A 98 6.75 9.11 43.18
CA ILE A 98 7.13 10.04 42.10
C ILE A 98 6.44 11.39 42.30
N ALA A 99 5.15 11.41 42.64
CA ALA A 99 4.42 12.65 42.90
C ALA A 99 5.03 13.46 44.07
N ARG A 100 5.47 12.79 45.14
CA ARG A 100 6.17 13.44 46.26
C ARG A 100 7.50 14.07 45.82
N LEU A 101 8.29 13.35 45.02
CA LEU A 101 9.56 13.87 44.49
C LEU A 101 9.33 15.02 43.51
N GLU A 102 8.32 14.93 42.64
CA GLU A 102 7.95 16.00 41.71
C GLU A 102 7.44 17.25 42.44
N ALA A 103 6.71 17.08 43.55
CA ALA A 103 6.31 18.19 44.42
C ALA A 103 7.52 18.89 45.05
N GLN A 104 8.56 18.15 45.45
CA GLN A 104 9.83 18.72 45.93
C GLN A 104 10.65 19.39 44.81
N LYS A 105 10.53 18.93 43.55
CA LYS A 105 11.21 19.53 42.39
C LYS A 105 10.72 20.93 42.05
N LYS A 106 9.39 21.15 42.11
CA LYS A 106 8.75 22.42 41.70
C LYS A 106 9.36 23.68 42.35
N PRO A 107 9.53 23.76 43.69
CA PRO A 107 10.12 24.95 44.31
C PRO A 107 11.60 25.15 43.91
N LEU A 108 12.36 24.08 43.70
CA LEU A 108 13.75 24.18 43.25
C LEU A 108 13.85 24.73 41.82
N LEU A 109 12.94 24.33 40.93
CA LEU A 109 12.85 24.90 39.58
C LEU A 109 12.52 26.39 39.62
N HIS A 110 11.65 26.82 40.54
CA HIS A 110 11.34 28.24 40.71
C HIS A 110 12.58 29.02 41.14
N ARG A 111 13.29 28.56 42.18
CA ARG A 111 14.57 29.16 42.64
C ARG A 111 15.63 29.21 41.55
N ARG A 112 15.73 28.16 40.73
CA ARG A 112 16.66 28.09 39.60
C ARG A 112 16.32 29.12 38.51
N ASN A 113 15.03 29.31 38.22
CA ASN A 113 14.59 30.32 37.27
C ASN A 113 14.82 31.75 37.79
N GLU A 114 14.59 31.99 39.08
CA GLU A 114 14.94 33.26 39.73
C GLU A 114 16.44 33.53 39.67
N ALA A 115 17.28 32.55 39.99
CA ALA A 115 18.73 32.66 39.91
C ALA A 115 19.21 32.94 38.47
N LYS A 116 18.58 32.30 37.48
CA LYS A 116 18.86 32.54 36.06
C LYS A 116 18.46 33.96 35.64
N ASN A 117 17.27 34.42 36.01
CA ASN A 117 16.83 35.78 35.73
C ASN A 117 17.77 36.82 36.36
N ASN A 118 18.21 36.59 37.59
CA ASN A 118 19.17 37.46 38.28
C ASN A 118 20.52 37.49 37.54
N LEU A 119 21.01 36.34 37.07
CA LEU A 119 22.23 36.28 36.26
C LEU A 119 22.08 37.08 34.96
N GLU A 120 20.96 36.92 34.24
CA GLU A 120 20.70 37.67 33.01
C GLU A 120 20.66 39.19 33.25
N VAL A 121 20.10 39.64 34.38
CA VAL A 121 20.13 41.07 34.75
C VAL A 121 21.56 41.53 35.00
N CYS A 122 22.35 40.80 35.79
CA CYS A 122 23.75 41.15 36.05
C CYS A 122 24.60 41.17 34.77
N GLU A 123 24.40 40.24 33.85
CA GLU A 123 25.10 40.21 32.56
C GLU A 123 24.73 41.40 31.66
N ARG A 124 23.45 41.81 31.66
CA ARG A 124 23.00 43.00 30.92
C ARG A 124 23.62 44.27 31.47
N GLU A 125 23.68 44.42 32.79
CA GLU A 125 24.32 45.57 33.46
C GLU A 125 25.82 45.61 33.15
N LEU A 126 26.52 44.48 33.23
CA LEU A 126 27.94 44.40 32.85
C LEU A 126 28.14 44.81 31.38
N ALA A 127 27.31 44.30 30.46
CA ALA A 127 27.37 44.66 29.05
C ALA A 127 27.00 46.13 28.78
N ALA A 128 26.16 46.75 29.62
CA ALA A 128 25.84 48.17 29.54
C ALA A 128 27.02 49.03 30.01
N VAL A 129 27.69 48.64 31.10
CA VAL A 129 28.91 49.31 31.58
C VAL A 129 30.04 49.17 30.56
N GLU A 130 30.23 47.99 29.96
CA GLU A 130 31.24 47.77 28.92
C GLU A 130 30.97 48.63 27.66
N ARG A 131 29.71 48.79 27.26
CA ARG A 131 29.34 49.73 26.18
C ARG A 131 29.67 51.17 26.52
N ARG A 132 29.36 51.63 27.75
CA ARG A 132 29.71 52.99 28.21
C ARG A 132 31.22 53.23 28.22
N ILE A 133 32.02 52.20 28.56
CA ILE A 133 33.48 52.27 28.47
C ILE A 133 33.91 52.44 27.01
N GLN A 134 33.38 51.64 26.08
CA GLN A 134 33.69 51.76 24.65
C GLN A 134 33.28 53.11 24.06
N GLU A 135 32.14 53.66 24.46
CA GLU A 135 31.66 54.99 24.06
C GLU A 135 32.58 56.09 24.60
N SER A 136 33.04 55.99 25.85
CA SER A 136 34.03 56.90 26.45
C SER A 136 35.39 56.81 25.74
N GLU A 137 35.81 55.61 25.32
CA GLU A 137 37.02 55.40 24.52
C GLU A 137 36.90 55.95 23.09
N ALA A 138 35.70 55.90 22.50
CA ALA A 138 35.43 56.52 21.19
C ALA A 138 35.41 58.05 21.30
N ALA A 139 34.76 58.60 22.32
CA ALA A 139 34.68 60.05 22.54
C ALA A 139 36.05 60.70 22.73
N ASP A 140 36.96 60.08 23.47
CA ASP A 140 38.34 60.56 23.64
C ASP A 140 39.12 60.54 22.31
N ARG A 141 38.95 59.48 21.51
CA ARG A 141 39.54 59.40 20.16
C ARG A 141 39.00 60.50 19.24
N ASP A 142 37.71 60.78 19.31
CA ASP A 142 37.08 61.84 18.52
C ASP A 142 37.54 63.24 18.95
N LEU A 143 37.70 63.50 20.25
CA LEU A 143 38.24 64.76 20.75
C LEU A 143 39.71 64.96 20.35
N LEU A 144 40.52 63.90 20.42
CA LEU A 144 41.91 63.92 19.92
C LEU A 144 41.96 64.21 18.42
N LYS A 145 41.05 63.62 17.64
CA LYS A 145 40.93 63.87 16.21
C LYS A 145 40.50 65.31 15.91
N GLN A 146 39.51 65.84 16.65
CA GLN A 146 39.08 67.24 16.52
C GLN A 146 40.21 68.24 16.86
N LEU A 147 41.03 67.96 17.88
CA LEU A 147 42.22 68.76 18.17
C LEU A 147 43.25 68.70 17.05
N SER A 148 43.45 67.53 16.44
CA SER A 148 44.34 67.37 15.29
C SER A 148 43.81 68.13 14.06
N ASP A 149 42.53 67.99 13.73
CA ASP A 149 41.89 68.63 12.57
C ASP A 149 41.87 70.16 12.71
N LEU A 150 41.65 70.69 13.92
CA LEU A 150 41.71 72.14 14.19
C LEU A 150 43.11 72.72 13.97
N HIS A 151 44.17 71.99 14.30
CA HIS A 151 45.55 72.42 14.05
C HIS A 151 45.99 72.29 12.59
N ALA A 152 45.26 71.54 11.76
CA ALA A 152 45.58 71.31 10.35
C ALA A 152 44.95 72.36 9.39
N LEU A 153 44.03 73.20 9.85
CA LEU A 153 43.35 74.23 9.05
C LEU A 153 44.25 75.44 8.78
N ASN A 154 44.34 75.87 7.51
CA ASN A 154 45.14 77.03 7.09
C ASN A 154 44.38 77.88 6.05
N PRO A 155 44.09 79.19 6.29
CA PRO A 155 44.48 79.98 7.46
C PRO A 155 43.73 79.58 8.74
N ALA A 156 44.39 79.75 9.88
CA ALA A 156 43.84 79.40 11.19
C ALA A 156 42.57 80.24 11.52
N PRO A 157 41.52 79.61 12.08
CA PRO A 157 40.31 80.33 12.49
C PRO A 157 40.60 81.31 13.65
N ALA A 158 39.93 82.46 13.66
CA ALA A 158 40.18 83.55 14.62
C ALA A 158 39.87 83.19 16.08
N ASP A 159 39.16 82.08 16.33
CA ASP A 159 38.74 81.57 17.63
C ASP A 159 39.45 80.26 18.03
N LEU A 160 40.60 79.95 17.43
CA LEU A 160 41.35 78.70 17.61
C LEU A 160 41.70 78.39 19.08
N GLU A 161 42.20 79.37 19.84
CA GLU A 161 42.56 79.18 21.25
C GLU A 161 41.36 78.88 22.15
N ALA A 162 40.21 79.52 21.88
CA ALA A 162 38.99 79.27 22.62
C ALA A 162 38.44 77.86 22.33
N ARG A 163 38.54 77.39 21.08
CA ARG A 163 38.10 76.04 20.69
C ARG A 163 39.04 74.95 21.21
N SER A 164 40.35 75.15 21.18
CA SER A 164 41.32 74.18 21.72
C SER A 164 41.23 74.07 23.24
N ALA A 165 41.07 75.19 23.95
CA ALA A 165 40.87 75.21 25.41
C ALA A 165 39.58 74.49 25.86
N ASN A 166 38.51 74.58 25.07
CA ASN A 166 37.26 73.86 25.33
C ASN A 166 37.40 72.34 25.13
N ILE A 167 38.17 71.91 24.11
CA ILE A 167 38.42 70.48 23.89
C ILE A 167 39.34 69.91 24.96
N THR A 168 40.40 70.63 25.36
CA THR A 168 41.31 70.17 26.43
C THR A 168 40.63 70.13 27.80
N THR A 169 39.72 71.06 28.11
CA THR A 169 38.90 70.97 29.34
C THR A 169 37.94 69.80 29.35
N ARG A 170 37.34 69.45 28.20
CA ARG A 170 36.54 68.21 28.07
C ARG A 170 37.41 66.97 28.22
N GLN A 171 38.60 66.98 27.64
CA GLN A 171 39.54 65.87 27.74
C GLN A 171 40.07 65.66 29.17
N ALA A 172 40.24 66.73 29.95
CA ALA A 172 40.69 66.64 31.34
C ALA A 172 39.69 65.96 32.29
N ARG A 173 38.39 65.88 31.93
CA ARG A 173 37.34 65.24 32.74
C ARG A 173 37.17 63.74 32.47
N LEU A 174 37.52 63.29 31.27
CA LEU A 174 37.38 61.89 30.83
C LEU A 174 38.14 60.85 31.70
N PRO A 175 39.33 61.12 32.25
CA PRO A 175 40.05 60.15 33.10
C PRO A 175 39.29 59.82 34.39
N GLU A 176 38.61 60.81 34.98
CA GLU A 176 37.84 60.64 36.22
C GLU A 176 36.55 59.85 35.95
N GLU A 177 35.83 60.18 34.88
CA GLU A 177 34.67 59.41 34.40
C GLU A 177 35.04 57.95 34.04
N ARG A 178 36.22 57.72 33.47
CA ARG A 178 36.75 56.38 33.19
C ARG A 178 37.04 55.59 34.46
N ALA A 179 37.64 56.23 35.47
CA ALA A 179 37.93 55.56 36.74
C ALA A 179 36.63 55.08 37.42
N GLU A 180 35.54 55.85 37.33
CA GLU A 180 34.22 55.45 37.81
C GLU A 180 33.62 54.29 37.01
N LEU A 181 33.72 54.32 35.67
CA LEU A 181 33.26 53.23 34.82
C LEU A 181 34.04 51.93 35.05
N VAL A 182 35.34 51.99 35.30
CA VAL A 182 36.16 50.81 35.62
C VAL A 182 35.79 50.22 36.98
N ARG A 183 35.50 51.05 38.00
CA ARG A 183 34.96 50.56 39.29
C ARG A 183 33.59 49.92 39.12
N ALA A 184 32.70 50.53 38.33
CA ALA A 184 31.39 49.98 38.01
C ALA A 184 31.50 48.63 37.27
N ARG A 185 32.51 48.47 36.39
CA ARG A 185 32.78 47.22 35.68
C ARG A 185 33.22 46.11 36.64
N LEU A 186 34.15 46.39 37.55
CA LEU A 186 34.59 45.44 38.56
C LEU A 186 33.43 44.98 39.45
N GLY A 187 32.63 45.93 39.96
CA GLY A 187 31.45 45.60 40.76
C GLY A 187 30.40 44.78 40.00
N SER A 188 30.17 45.09 38.73
CA SER A 188 29.24 44.33 37.87
C SER A 188 29.77 42.92 37.55
N ALA A 189 31.09 42.77 37.34
CA ALA A 189 31.73 41.48 37.10
C ALA A 189 31.66 40.57 38.33
N ASP A 190 31.89 41.12 39.53
CA ASP A 190 31.72 40.37 40.79
C ASP A 190 30.27 39.96 41.04
N ALA A 191 29.30 40.82 40.70
CA ALA A 191 27.88 40.50 40.77
C ALA A 191 27.51 39.33 39.83
N VAL A 192 28.02 39.34 38.59
CA VAL A 192 27.86 38.22 37.64
C VAL A 192 28.46 36.92 38.19
N ARG A 193 29.67 36.98 38.77
CA ARG A 193 30.33 35.80 39.36
C ARG A 193 29.48 35.18 40.48
N LEU A 194 29.02 36.00 41.42
CA LEU A 194 28.17 35.54 42.53
C LEU A 194 26.81 35.01 42.06
N ALA A 195 26.20 35.65 41.06
CA ALA A 195 24.95 35.17 40.46
C ALA A 195 25.14 33.80 39.79
N LYS A 196 26.28 33.59 39.11
CA LYS A 196 26.64 32.33 38.47
C LYS A 196 26.89 31.21 39.49
N GLU A 197 27.58 31.50 40.60
CA GLU A 197 27.78 30.55 41.70
C GLU A 197 26.43 30.11 42.31
N LYS A 198 25.51 31.06 42.55
CA LYS A 198 24.16 30.76 43.04
C LYS A 198 23.35 29.91 42.05
N LEU A 199 23.41 30.22 40.75
CA LEU A 199 22.76 29.42 39.72
C LEU A 199 23.30 27.98 39.75
N ASN A 200 24.62 27.80 39.72
CA ASN A 200 25.27 26.48 39.76
C ASN A 200 24.86 25.66 40.99
N ALA A 201 24.75 26.29 42.17
CA ALA A 201 24.30 25.61 43.39
C ALA A 201 22.85 25.10 43.25
N THR A 202 21.93 25.95 42.77
CA THR A 202 20.53 25.55 42.54
C THR A 202 20.38 24.48 41.45
N GLU A 203 21.22 24.52 40.42
CA GLU A 203 21.22 23.50 39.36
C GLU A 203 21.74 22.14 39.86
N ALA A 204 22.72 22.14 40.76
CA ALA A 204 23.18 20.92 41.41
C ALA A 204 22.08 20.26 42.25
N GLU A 205 21.33 21.06 43.03
CA GLU A 205 20.18 20.56 43.81
C GLU A 205 19.08 19.96 42.91
N VAL A 206 18.72 20.64 41.82
CA VAL A 206 17.76 20.11 40.83
C VAL A 206 18.28 18.80 40.22
N SER A 207 19.56 18.74 39.85
CA SER A 207 20.17 17.55 39.25
C SER A 207 20.16 16.33 40.19
N THR A 208 20.46 16.53 41.47
CA THR A 208 20.41 15.43 42.46
C THR A 208 19.00 14.88 42.61
N LEU A 209 17.99 15.75 42.63
CA LEU A 209 16.60 15.34 42.76
C LEU A 209 16.08 14.66 41.48
N GLU A 210 16.51 15.11 40.29
CA GLU A 210 16.24 14.42 39.02
C GLU A 210 16.86 13.02 38.97
N LYS A 211 18.10 12.85 39.46
CA LYS A 211 18.73 11.53 39.59
C LYS A 211 17.96 10.62 40.55
N ASN A 212 17.45 11.15 41.65
CA ASN A 212 16.62 10.38 42.59
C ASN A 212 15.32 9.93 41.94
N ILE A 213 14.61 10.81 41.20
CA ILE A 213 13.41 10.44 40.44
C ILE A 213 13.72 9.33 39.44
N ALA A 214 14.82 9.45 38.69
CA ALA A 214 15.22 8.45 37.71
C ALA A 214 15.54 7.09 38.35
N ARG A 215 16.27 7.09 39.48
CA ARG A 215 16.59 5.88 40.23
C ARG A 215 15.33 5.20 40.77
N THR A 216 14.43 5.95 41.39
CA THR A 216 13.16 5.42 41.90
C THR A 216 12.33 4.81 40.76
N ARG A 217 12.24 5.47 39.60
CA ARG A 217 11.57 4.90 38.42
C ARG A 217 12.19 3.57 38.01
N SER A 218 13.52 3.48 37.93
CA SER A 218 14.20 2.24 37.57
C SER A 218 13.98 1.09 38.57
N ASP A 219 13.90 1.38 39.87
CA ASP A 219 13.65 0.37 40.90
C ASP A 219 12.23 -0.20 40.80
N PHE A 220 11.23 0.66 40.58
CA PHE A 220 9.84 0.24 40.35
C PHE A 220 9.67 -0.53 39.04
N GLU A 221 10.34 -0.10 37.96
CA GLU A 221 10.37 -0.84 36.70
C GLU A 221 10.99 -2.22 36.85
N ALA A 222 12.08 -2.34 37.62
CA ALA A 222 12.73 -3.63 37.89
C ALA A 222 11.81 -4.57 38.67
N ARG A 223 11.06 -4.06 39.66
CA ARG A 223 10.04 -4.83 40.38
C ARG A 223 8.89 -5.24 39.45
N GLU A 224 8.41 -4.33 38.62
CA GLU A 224 7.33 -4.63 37.66
C GLU A 224 7.76 -5.71 36.65
N ARG A 225 9.00 -5.67 36.16
CA ARG A 225 9.54 -6.72 35.27
C ARG A 225 9.50 -8.08 35.95
N LYS A 226 9.97 -8.19 37.20
CA LYS A 226 9.91 -9.44 37.97
C LYS A 226 8.48 -9.95 38.17
N LEU A 227 7.53 -9.07 38.52
CA LEU A 227 6.12 -9.44 38.67
C LEU A 227 5.53 -9.92 37.35
N ASN A 228 5.82 -9.25 36.23
CA ASN A 228 5.37 -9.67 34.91
C ASN A 228 5.95 -11.03 34.48
N ASP A 229 7.23 -11.28 34.78
CA ASP A 229 7.85 -12.57 34.49
C ASP A 229 7.21 -13.69 35.33
N ASN A 230 6.92 -13.43 36.60
CA ASN A 230 6.19 -14.38 37.46
C ASN A 230 4.77 -14.68 36.94
N ILE A 231 4.03 -13.65 36.47
CA ILE A 231 2.72 -13.84 35.84
C ILE A 231 2.85 -14.72 34.59
N ARG A 232 3.85 -14.47 33.73
CA ARG A 232 4.08 -15.27 32.52
C ARG A 232 4.33 -16.75 32.86
N LEU A 233 5.22 -17.01 33.81
CA LEU A 233 5.53 -18.37 34.27
C LEU A 233 4.29 -19.08 34.82
N GLN A 234 3.46 -18.38 35.60
CA GLN A 234 2.22 -18.97 36.12
C GLN A 234 1.15 -19.18 35.03
N GLN A 235 1.07 -18.28 34.04
CA GLN A 235 0.17 -18.45 32.90
C GLN A 235 0.57 -19.66 32.03
N GLU A 236 1.87 -19.87 31.82
CA GLU A 236 2.39 -21.07 31.15
C GLU A 236 2.06 -22.34 31.94
N ALA A 237 2.31 -22.33 33.25
CA ALA A 237 1.92 -23.44 34.12
C ALA A 237 0.41 -23.73 34.11
N ALA A 238 -0.44 -22.70 34.03
CA ALA A 238 -1.88 -22.84 33.90
C ALA A 238 -2.28 -23.46 32.55
N ARG A 239 -1.63 -23.04 31.45
CA ARG A 239 -1.85 -23.63 30.11
C ARG A 239 -1.48 -25.10 30.09
N ASP A 240 -0.32 -25.45 30.65
CA ASP A 240 0.13 -26.84 30.76
C ASP A 240 -0.80 -27.69 31.62
N ALA A 241 -1.27 -27.16 32.75
CA ALA A 241 -2.22 -27.84 33.60
C ALA A 241 -3.57 -28.06 32.90
N ARG A 242 -4.07 -27.07 32.14
CA ARG A 242 -5.29 -27.20 31.32
C ARG A 242 -5.13 -28.21 30.19
N ALA A 243 -3.97 -28.27 29.54
CA ALA A 243 -3.67 -29.29 28.54
C ALA A 243 -3.66 -30.69 29.17
N ARG A 244 -3.05 -30.86 30.35
CA ARG A 244 -3.12 -32.12 31.12
C ARG A 244 -4.56 -32.49 31.47
N HIS A 245 -5.38 -31.52 31.89
CA HIS A 245 -6.80 -31.76 32.16
C HIS A 245 -7.54 -32.28 30.91
N GLN A 246 -7.29 -31.70 29.73
CA GLN A 246 -7.88 -32.16 28.46
C GLN A 246 -7.41 -33.56 28.08
N THR A 247 -6.11 -33.85 28.22
CA THR A 247 -5.60 -35.21 27.93
C THR A 247 -6.18 -36.27 28.86
N VAL A 248 -6.41 -35.95 30.14
CA VAL A 248 -7.10 -36.84 31.07
C VAL A 248 -8.55 -37.06 30.64
N GLU A 249 -9.26 -36.02 30.21
CA GLU A 249 -10.62 -36.13 29.64
C GLU A 249 -10.65 -37.03 28.39
N GLU A 250 -9.71 -36.86 27.46
CA GLU A 250 -9.63 -37.71 26.26
C GLU A 250 -9.33 -39.18 26.59
N ARG A 251 -8.51 -39.44 27.61
CA ARG A 251 -8.20 -40.79 28.10
C ARG A 251 -9.42 -41.51 28.68
N LYS A 252 -10.49 -40.81 29.05
CA LYS A 252 -11.74 -41.43 29.51
C LYS A 252 -12.62 -41.94 28.36
N ASN A 253 -12.49 -41.35 27.16
CA ASN A 253 -13.35 -41.68 26.00
C ASN A 253 -13.38 -43.18 25.64
N PRO A 254 -12.26 -43.94 25.67
CA PRO A 254 -12.29 -45.37 25.40
C PRO A 254 -13.13 -46.17 26.40
N ALA A 255 -13.06 -45.82 27.68
CA ALA A 255 -13.84 -46.47 28.73
C ALA A 255 -15.32 -46.08 28.66
N TYR A 256 -15.65 -44.83 28.33
CA TYR A 256 -17.04 -44.44 28.04
C TYR A 256 -17.59 -45.16 26.80
N LEU A 257 -16.78 -45.32 25.75
CA LEU A 257 -17.18 -46.03 24.54
C LEU A 257 -17.50 -47.51 24.81
N SER A 258 -16.67 -48.22 25.58
CA SER A 258 -16.91 -49.63 25.92
C SER A 258 -18.15 -49.81 26.78
N ILE A 259 -18.33 -48.95 27.80
CA ILE A 259 -19.53 -48.94 28.63
C ILE A 259 -20.78 -48.67 27.78
N GLY A 260 -20.76 -47.62 26.95
CA GLY A 260 -21.90 -47.27 26.12
C GLY A 260 -22.25 -48.35 25.10
N ARG A 261 -21.25 -49.03 24.53
CA ARG A 261 -21.49 -50.20 23.66
C ARG A 261 -22.22 -51.33 24.38
N HIS A 262 -21.80 -51.62 25.61
CA HIS A 262 -22.39 -52.67 26.43
C HIS A 262 -23.82 -52.30 26.85
N LEU A 263 -24.06 -51.06 27.26
CA LEU A 263 -25.40 -50.56 27.62
C LEU A 263 -26.36 -50.59 26.42
N ALA A 264 -25.92 -50.13 25.24
CA ALA A 264 -26.70 -50.21 24.01
C ALA A 264 -26.91 -51.66 23.54
N ALA A 265 -26.01 -52.60 23.85
CA ALA A 265 -26.20 -54.01 23.53
C ALA A 265 -27.19 -54.70 24.47
N ARG A 266 -27.21 -54.31 25.76
CA ARG A 266 -28.11 -54.85 26.78
C ARG A 266 -29.48 -54.13 26.83
N GLY A 267 -29.65 -53.05 26.07
CA GLY A 267 -30.89 -52.27 26.05
C GLY A 267 -31.13 -51.45 27.33
N VAL A 268 -30.06 -51.10 28.06
CA VAL A 268 -30.17 -50.41 29.35
C VAL A 268 -29.99 -48.91 29.16
N ALA A 269 -31.06 -48.16 29.44
CA ALA A 269 -31.09 -46.71 29.30
C ALA A 269 -30.68 -46.01 30.61
N PRO A 270 -29.88 -44.93 30.57
CA PRO A 270 -29.68 -44.06 31.73
C PRO A 270 -31.00 -43.38 32.11
N PRO A 271 -31.35 -43.30 33.41
CA PRO A 271 -32.60 -42.72 33.89
C PRO A 271 -32.71 -41.22 33.58
N ASN A 272 -31.56 -40.53 33.54
CA ASN A 272 -31.51 -39.09 33.25
C ASN A 272 -31.57 -38.79 31.74
N ALA A 273 -31.33 -39.78 30.87
CA ALA A 273 -31.19 -39.57 29.44
C ALA A 273 -31.58 -40.80 28.59
N PRO A 274 -32.86 -41.22 28.61
CA PRO A 274 -33.32 -42.39 27.87
C PRO A 274 -33.23 -42.23 26.34
N HIS A 275 -33.25 -40.97 25.86
CA HIS A 275 -33.14 -40.64 24.45
C HIS A 275 -31.78 -41.04 23.85
N LEU A 276 -30.71 -41.11 24.65
CA LEU A 276 -29.36 -41.49 24.17
C LEU A 276 -29.30 -42.96 23.72
N LEU A 277 -30.07 -43.83 24.38
CA LEU A 277 -30.16 -45.23 23.98
C LEU A 277 -30.90 -45.37 22.64
N ALA A 278 -32.03 -44.67 22.50
CA ALA A 278 -32.78 -44.63 21.25
C ALA A 278 -31.92 -44.05 20.10
N GLU A 279 -31.12 -43.02 20.37
CA GLU A 279 -30.19 -42.47 19.39
C GLU A 279 -29.09 -43.47 18.99
N ALA A 280 -28.46 -44.15 19.95
CA ALA A 280 -27.46 -45.17 19.66
C ALA A 280 -28.03 -46.32 18.81
N HIS A 281 -29.25 -46.80 19.10
CA HIS A 281 -29.91 -47.82 18.29
C HIS A 281 -30.21 -47.34 16.87
N ARG A 282 -30.80 -46.15 16.71
CA ARG A 282 -31.05 -45.55 15.39
C ARG A 282 -29.77 -45.43 14.55
N ARG A 283 -28.65 -45.06 15.20
CA ARG A 283 -27.34 -44.95 14.53
C ARG A 283 -26.75 -46.32 14.18
N ARG A 284 -26.96 -47.35 15.00
CA ARG A 284 -26.60 -48.74 14.65
C ARG A 284 -27.38 -49.24 13.44
N GLU A 285 -28.69 -49.06 13.43
CA GLU A 285 -29.56 -49.39 12.29
C GLU A 285 -29.15 -48.65 11.01
N ALA A 286 -28.81 -47.36 11.12
CA ALA A 286 -28.30 -46.59 9.99
C ALA A 286 -26.97 -47.15 9.45
N VAL A 287 -26.03 -47.54 10.32
CA VAL A 287 -24.78 -48.19 9.91
C VAL A 287 -25.05 -49.54 9.22
N ASP A 288 -25.96 -50.34 9.74
CA ASP A 288 -26.30 -51.65 9.19
C ASP A 288 -26.99 -51.53 7.82
N SER A 289 -27.92 -50.57 7.66
CA SER A 289 -28.54 -50.28 6.37
C SER A 289 -27.51 -49.85 5.30
N HIS A 290 -26.51 -49.05 5.68
CA HIS A 290 -25.41 -48.67 4.78
C HIS A 290 -24.46 -49.84 4.46
N LEU A 291 -24.28 -50.79 5.39
CA LEU A 291 -23.52 -52.01 5.14
C LEU A 291 -24.26 -52.93 4.16
N GLN A 292 -25.57 -53.08 4.30
CA GLN A 292 -26.42 -53.83 3.37
C GLN A 292 -26.41 -53.19 1.96
N HIS A 293 -26.65 -51.88 1.87
CA HIS A 293 -26.57 -51.15 0.61
C HIS A 293 -25.19 -51.25 -0.07
N LYS A 294 -24.11 -51.29 0.72
CA LYS A 294 -22.76 -51.54 0.20
C LYS A 294 -22.62 -52.94 -0.41
N ALA A 295 -23.22 -53.96 0.20
CA ALA A 295 -23.23 -55.33 -0.32
C ALA A 295 -24.04 -55.44 -1.62
N GLU A 296 -25.21 -54.82 -1.69
CA GLU A 296 -26.04 -54.75 -2.91
C GLU A 296 -25.29 -54.08 -4.07
N LEU A 297 -24.64 -52.95 -3.82
CA LEU A 297 -23.81 -52.26 -4.83
C LEU A 297 -22.62 -53.11 -5.30
N ALA A 298 -22.10 -53.99 -4.45
CA ALA A 298 -21.03 -54.92 -4.83
C ALA A 298 -21.56 -56.02 -5.78
N LEU A 299 -22.74 -56.57 -5.50
CA LEU A 299 -23.41 -57.54 -6.38
C LEU A 299 -23.74 -56.94 -7.75
N LEU A 300 -24.31 -55.72 -7.78
CA LEU A 300 -24.64 -55.01 -9.03
C LEU A 300 -23.41 -54.68 -9.89
N SER A 301 -22.25 -54.46 -9.26
CA SER A 301 -20.99 -54.23 -9.96
C SER A 301 -20.40 -55.52 -10.54
N GLY A 302 -20.65 -56.67 -9.90
CA GLY A 302 -20.21 -57.98 -10.37
C GLY A 302 -20.87 -58.44 -11.68
N GLN A 303 -22.06 -57.91 -12.00
CA GLN A 303 -22.84 -58.26 -13.19
C GLN A 303 -22.45 -57.49 -14.46
N ILE A 304 -21.47 -56.59 -14.40
CA ILE A 304 -21.09 -55.72 -15.53
C ILE A 304 -20.00 -56.37 -16.38
N ASP A 305 -20.16 -56.34 -17.71
CA ASP A 305 -19.16 -56.82 -18.66
C ASP A 305 -17.87 -55.98 -18.60
N LYS A 306 -16.77 -56.65 -18.29
CA LYS A 306 -15.44 -56.05 -18.12
C LYS A 306 -14.82 -55.61 -19.46
N GLN A 307 -15.20 -56.23 -20.58
CA GLN A 307 -14.62 -55.90 -21.89
C GLN A 307 -15.16 -54.57 -22.44
N GLU A 308 -16.48 -54.35 -22.34
CA GLU A 308 -17.08 -53.06 -22.70
C GLU A 308 -16.55 -51.91 -21.85
N LEU A 309 -16.32 -52.18 -20.56
CA LEU A 309 -15.81 -51.19 -19.63
C LEU A 309 -14.38 -50.70 -19.99
N ARG A 310 -13.51 -51.60 -20.48
CA ARG A 310 -12.16 -51.23 -20.97
C ARG A 310 -12.23 -50.29 -22.17
N LYS A 311 -13.11 -50.57 -23.14
CA LYS A 311 -13.33 -49.72 -24.32
C LYS A 311 -13.83 -48.33 -23.94
N PHE A 312 -14.71 -48.25 -22.95
CA PHE A 312 -15.19 -46.97 -22.42
C PHE A 312 -14.09 -46.13 -21.76
N TYR A 313 -13.28 -46.71 -20.87
CA TYR A 313 -12.18 -45.97 -20.23
C TYR A 313 -11.12 -45.50 -21.24
N PHE A 314 -10.82 -46.31 -22.26
CA PHE A 314 -9.91 -45.91 -23.33
C PHE A 314 -10.43 -44.70 -24.12
N SER A 315 -11.73 -44.66 -24.42
CA SER A 315 -12.39 -43.52 -25.08
C SER A 315 -12.36 -42.25 -24.22
N VAL A 316 -12.70 -42.35 -22.93
CA VAL A 316 -12.67 -41.21 -22.00
C VAL A 316 -11.23 -40.69 -21.83
N PHE A 317 -10.25 -41.58 -21.68
CA PHE A 317 -8.85 -41.20 -21.56
C PHE A 317 -8.37 -40.46 -22.80
N SER A 318 -8.72 -40.92 -24.00
CA SER A 318 -8.36 -40.27 -25.26
C SER A 318 -8.92 -38.84 -25.36
N VAL A 319 -10.17 -38.63 -24.94
CA VAL A 319 -10.80 -37.29 -24.89
C VAL A 319 -10.11 -36.39 -23.86
N LEU A 320 -9.75 -36.91 -22.69
CA LEU A 320 -9.03 -36.14 -21.67
C LEU A 320 -7.63 -35.74 -22.13
N VAL A 321 -6.91 -36.60 -22.85
CA VAL A 321 -5.61 -36.26 -23.46
C VAL A 321 -5.77 -35.14 -24.48
N LEU A 322 -6.79 -35.21 -25.34
CA LEU A 322 -7.09 -34.14 -26.30
C LEU A 322 -7.45 -32.80 -25.58
N LEU A 323 -8.23 -32.87 -24.50
CA LEU A 323 -8.57 -31.70 -23.69
C LEU A 323 -7.34 -31.11 -23.00
N ALA A 324 -6.43 -31.95 -22.50
CA ALA A 324 -5.18 -31.50 -21.90
C ALA A 324 -4.26 -30.82 -22.93
N LEU A 325 -4.16 -31.37 -24.14
CA LEU A 325 -3.40 -30.75 -25.24
C LEU A 325 -4.00 -29.40 -25.65
N THR A 326 -5.32 -29.31 -25.78
CA THR A 326 -6.00 -28.04 -26.10
C THR A 326 -5.86 -27.02 -24.97
N LEU A 327 -5.99 -27.43 -23.70
CA LEU A 327 -5.72 -26.57 -22.55
C LEU A 327 -4.28 -26.07 -22.53
N LEU A 328 -3.29 -26.93 -22.84
CA LEU A 328 -1.89 -26.53 -22.92
C LEU A 328 -1.70 -25.41 -23.95
N VAL A 329 -2.30 -25.56 -25.14
CA VAL A 329 -2.25 -24.54 -26.21
C VAL A 329 -2.91 -23.23 -25.77
N VAL A 330 -4.05 -23.31 -25.07
CA VAL A 330 -4.76 -22.12 -24.57
C VAL A 330 -4.00 -21.45 -23.41
N PHE A 331 -3.39 -22.21 -22.50
CA PHE A 331 -2.59 -21.65 -21.39
C PHE A 331 -1.23 -21.10 -21.84
N GLN A 332 -0.66 -21.63 -22.93
CA GLN A 332 0.53 -21.05 -23.57
C GLN A 332 0.23 -19.78 -24.35
N SER A 333 -1.04 -19.47 -24.64
CA SER A 333 -1.42 -18.18 -25.24
C SER A 333 -1.36 -17.06 -24.19
N PRO A 334 -0.54 -16.00 -24.38
CA PRO A 334 -0.44 -14.91 -23.42
C PRO A 334 -1.78 -14.21 -23.22
N ARG A 335 -2.20 -14.02 -21.96
CA ARG A 335 -3.42 -13.27 -21.63
C ARG A 335 -3.19 -11.77 -21.87
N GLY A 336 -3.99 -11.17 -22.76
CA GLY A 336 -4.12 -9.72 -22.89
C GLY A 336 -3.04 -9.01 -23.71
N ARG A 337 -2.58 -9.61 -24.82
CA ARG A 337 -1.63 -8.97 -25.74
C ARG A 337 -2.32 -7.84 -26.52
N GLU A 338 -1.82 -6.62 -26.38
CA GLU A 338 -2.20 -5.48 -27.22
C GLU A 338 -1.56 -5.68 -28.60
N TRP A 339 -2.39 -5.87 -29.64
CA TRP A 339 -1.92 -6.11 -31.01
C TRP A 339 -1.57 -4.78 -31.67
N LEU A 340 -0.40 -4.24 -31.30
CA LEU A 340 0.11 -2.96 -31.80
C LEU A 340 1.14 -3.17 -32.92
N PRO A 341 1.32 -2.21 -33.84
CA PRO A 341 2.37 -2.27 -34.86
C PRO A 341 3.78 -2.24 -34.23
N GLN A 342 4.73 -2.96 -34.84
CA GLN A 342 6.11 -3.07 -34.33
C GLN A 342 6.83 -1.71 -34.18
N GLU A 343 6.49 -0.74 -35.02
CA GLU A 343 7.04 0.62 -35.06
C GLU A 343 6.50 1.52 -33.95
N THR A 344 5.70 1.00 -33.02
CA THR A 344 5.19 1.79 -31.89
C THR A 344 6.32 2.17 -30.93
N ASP A 345 6.50 3.46 -30.71
CA ASP A 345 7.55 4.02 -29.85
C ASP A 345 6.98 4.36 -28.47
N THR A 346 5.78 4.92 -28.40
CA THR A 346 5.15 5.35 -27.14
C THR A 346 3.77 4.73 -26.97
N ILE A 347 3.43 4.29 -25.76
CA ILE A 347 2.15 3.71 -25.39
C ILE A 347 1.60 4.44 -24.16
N LEU A 348 0.44 5.06 -24.30
CA LEU A 348 -0.36 5.63 -23.22
C LEU A 348 -1.61 4.76 -23.00
N SER A 349 -1.70 4.09 -21.86
CA SER A 349 -2.85 3.31 -21.43
C SER A 349 -3.60 4.03 -20.31
N ILE A 350 -4.92 4.10 -20.43
CA ILE A 350 -5.82 4.69 -19.44
C ILE A 350 -6.79 3.61 -18.99
N ASN A 351 -6.78 3.32 -17.69
CA ASN A 351 -7.73 2.41 -17.07
C ASN A 351 -8.98 3.20 -16.66
N ALA A 352 -10.06 3.06 -17.43
CA ALA A 352 -11.29 3.81 -17.23
C ALA A 352 -11.91 3.53 -15.85
N ASP A 353 -11.84 2.28 -15.37
CA ASP A 353 -12.39 1.89 -14.07
C ASP A 353 -11.67 2.60 -12.91
N GLN A 354 -10.34 2.64 -12.95
CA GLN A 354 -9.55 3.31 -11.92
C GLN A 354 -9.67 4.84 -12.02
N PHE A 355 -9.76 5.38 -13.23
CA PHE A 355 -9.96 6.81 -13.47
C PHE A 355 -11.32 7.29 -12.93
N GLU A 356 -12.38 6.50 -13.11
CA GLU A 356 -13.74 6.79 -12.60
C GLU A 356 -13.88 6.56 -11.09
N ARG A 357 -13.01 5.79 -10.44
CA ARG A 357 -12.99 5.65 -8.97
C ARG A 357 -12.34 6.85 -8.28
N ALA A 358 -11.39 7.50 -8.94
CA ALA A 358 -10.68 8.63 -8.38
C ALA A 358 -11.57 9.89 -8.31
N LYS A 359 -11.50 10.63 -7.19
CA LYS A 359 -12.27 11.88 -6.99
C LYS A 359 -11.65 13.07 -7.74
N LEU A 360 -10.32 13.16 -7.76
CA LEU A 360 -9.59 14.26 -8.41
C LEU A 360 -9.92 14.40 -9.91
N PRO A 361 -9.90 13.33 -10.73
CA PRO A 361 -10.16 13.48 -12.15
C PRO A 361 -11.61 13.85 -12.47
N LYS A 362 -12.58 13.46 -11.63
CA LYS A 362 -13.97 13.93 -11.73
C LYS A 362 -14.07 15.43 -11.51
N ARG A 363 -13.38 15.94 -10.49
CA ARG A 363 -13.30 17.38 -10.21
C ARG A 363 -12.63 18.12 -11.38
N TRP A 364 -11.51 17.63 -11.88
CA TRP A 364 -10.80 18.28 -12.99
C TRP A 364 -11.57 18.23 -14.31
N ARG A 365 -12.34 17.17 -14.58
CA ARG A 365 -13.23 17.11 -15.76
C ARG A 365 -14.29 18.20 -15.73
N ASN A 366 -14.82 18.51 -14.54
CA ASN A 366 -15.78 19.60 -14.35
C ASN A 366 -15.12 20.97 -14.50
N GLU A 367 -13.89 21.13 -13.99
CA GLU A 367 -13.12 22.38 -14.09
C GLU A 367 -12.58 22.63 -15.52
N GLN A 368 -12.29 21.57 -16.28
CA GLN A 368 -11.75 21.63 -17.65
C GLN A 368 -12.38 20.55 -18.53
N PRO A 369 -13.47 20.89 -19.25
CA PRO A 369 -14.20 19.94 -20.09
C PRO A 369 -13.35 19.31 -21.20
N ALA A 370 -12.31 19.99 -21.68
CA ALA A 370 -11.43 19.53 -22.76
C ALA A 370 -10.43 18.44 -22.33
N LEU A 371 -10.13 18.33 -21.02
CA LEU A 371 -9.11 17.41 -20.50
C LEU A 371 -9.43 15.94 -20.83
N TRP A 372 -10.68 15.53 -20.61
CA TRP A 372 -11.08 14.14 -20.80
C TRP A 372 -11.09 13.74 -22.28
N PRO A 373 -11.73 14.49 -23.21
CA PRO A 373 -11.61 14.24 -24.64
C PRO A 373 -10.17 14.21 -25.15
N GLY A 374 -9.29 15.10 -24.66
CA GLY A 374 -7.87 15.12 -25.03
C GLY A 374 -7.10 13.88 -24.59
N LEU A 375 -7.43 13.32 -23.42
CA LEU A 375 -6.83 12.07 -22.93
C LEU A 375 -7.28 10.84 -23.72
N ILE A 376 -8.55 10.75 -24.11
CA ILE A 376 -9.11 9.56 -24.76
C ILE A 376 -9.08 9.62 -26.30
N SER A 377 -8.75 10.78 -26.89
CA SER A 377 -8.59 11.01 -28.34
C SER A 377 -9.77 10.42 -29.14
N ALA A 378 -9.47 9.62 -30.17
CA ALA A 378 -10.42 8.99 -31.09
C ALA A 378 -11.52 8.17 -30.39
N ALA A 379 -11.30 7.68 -29.16
CA ALA A 379 -12.32 6.95 -28.41
C ALA A 379 -13.54 7.83 -28.05
N ALA A 380 -13.37 9.16 -27.94
CA ALA A 380 -14.47 10.09 -27.72
C ALA A 380 -15.47 10.15 -28.88
N ALA A 381 -15.04 9.80 -30.10
CA ALA A 381 -15.83 9.92 -31.32
C ALA A 381 -16.62 8.65 -31.66
N ILE A 382 -16.58 7.61 -30.81
CA ILE A 382 -17.28 6.34 -31.05
C ILE A 382 -18.79 6.51 -30.78
N PRO A 383 -19.67 6.31 -31.77
CA PRO A 383 -21.11 6.44 -31.58
C PRO A 383 -21.65 5.45 -30.55
N GLY A 384 -22.50 5.94 -29.64
CA GLY A 384 -23.22 5.10 -28.68
C GLY A 384 -22.37 4.43 -27.60
N LEU A 385 -21.07 4.73 -27.52
CA LEU A 385 -20.18 4.21 -26.48
C LEU A 385 -20.03 5.23 -25.36
N ASN A 386 -20.46 4.85 -24.13
CA ASN A 386 -20.18 5.67 -22.95
C ASN A 386 -18.88 5.21 -22.30
N VAL A 387 -17.80 6.00 -22.44
CA VAL A 387 -16.48 5.63 -21.94
C VAL A 387 -16.46 5.34 -20.44
N SER A 388 -17.20 6.09 -19.62
CA SER A 388 -17.23 5.89 -18.17
C SER A 388 -17.95 4.61 -17.75
N ARG A 389 -18.86 4.09 -18.58
CA ARG A 389 -19.70 2.91 -18.26
C ARG A 389 -19.25 1.65 -18.98
N ASP A 390 -18.85 1.78 -20.24
CA ASP A 390 -18.74 0.68 -21.19
C ASP A 390 -17.29 0.32 -21.49
N VAL A 391 -16.33 1.21 -21.22
CA VAL A 391 -14.91 0.99 -21.50
C VAL A 391 -14.18 0.53 -20.23
N VAL A 392 -13.29 -0.44 -20.38
CA VAL A 392 -12.35 -0.90 -19.35
C VAL A 392 -11.04 -0.15 -19.47
N ARG A 393 -10.51 -0.07 -20.70
CA ARG A 393 -9.19 0.47 -20.97
C ARG A 393 -9.13 1.10 -22.36
N ILE A 394 -8.34 2.17 -22.46
CA ILE A 394 -8.02 2.85 -23.71
C ILE A 394 -6.51 2.84 -23.85
N THR A 395 -6.01 2.30 -24.95
CA THR A 395 -4.58 2.26 -25.27
C THR A 395 -4.34 3.11 -26.51
N ARG A 396 -3.50 4.14 -26.36
CA ARG A 396 -3.04 5.05 -27.40
C ARG A 396 -1.58 4.74 -27.68
N ALA A 397 -1.29 4.21 -28.86
CA ALA A 397 0.04 3.86 -29.30
C ALA A 397 0.48 4.87 -30.36
N LEU A 398 1.68 5.42 -30.23
CA LEU A 398 2.20 6.45 -31.11
C LEU A 398 3.53 6.00 -31.71
N THR A 399 3.71 6.30 -32.98
CA THR A 399 4.98 6.15 -33.71
C THR A 399 5.40 7.51 -34.25
N THR A 400 6.69 7.81 -34.18
CA THR A 400 7.29 9.03 -34.74
C THR A 400 8.19 8.63 -35.91
N ASN A 401 7.97 9.24 -37.08
CA ASN A 401 8.87 9.03 -38.23
C ASN A 401 10.05 10.02 -38.19
N GLU A 402 11.08 9.77 -39.00
CA GLU A 402 12.27 10.64 -39.11
C GLU A 402 11.94 12.09 -39.53
N ALA A 403 10.80 12.30 -40.20
CA ALA A 403 10.29 13.61 -40.58
C ALA A 403 9.56 14.35 -39.44
N GLY A 404 9.38 13.70 -38.28
CA GLY A 404 8.71 14.26 -37.11
C GLY A 404 7.17 14.18 -37.15
N GLU A 405 6.59 13.51 -38.14
CA GLU A 405 5.15 13.22 -38.16
C GLU A 405 4.84 12.08 -37.19
N SER A 406 3.78 12.26 -36.38
CA SER A 406 3.31 11.23 -35.45
C SER A 406 2.06 10.54 -35.99
N ARG A 407 2.03 9.21 -35.92
CA ARG A 407 0.80 8.42 -36.19
C ARG A 407 0.30 7.80 -34.90
N GLU A 408 -1.01 7.86 -34.69
CA GLU A 408 -1.67 7.36 -33.48
C GLU A 408 -2.57 6.16 -33.80
N PHE A 409 -2.34 5.05 -33.09
CA PHE A 409 -3.12 3.83 -33.11
C PHE A 409 -3.90 3.71 -31.81
N ASN A 410 -5.22 3.66 -31.87
CA ASN A 410 -6.05 3.59 -30.66
C ASN A 410 -6.77 2.25 -30.56
N LEU A 411 -6.64 1.60 -29.39
CA LEU A 411 -7.38 0.40 -29.02
C LEU A 411 -8.29 0.71 -27.82
N VAL A 412 -9.54 0.29 -27.91
CA VAL A 412 -10.55 0.47 -26.86
C VAL A 412 -11.06 -0.89 -26.42
N GLU A 413 -10.82 -1.23 -25.15
CA GLU A 413 -11.32 -2.44 -24.53
C GLU A 413 -12.68 -2.18 -23.89
N VAL A 414 -13.72 -2.84 -24.41
CA VAL A 414 -15.11 -2.69 -23.99
C VAL A 414 -15.48 -3.80 -23.01
N ARG A 415 -16.25 -3.45 -21.97
CA ARG A 415 -16.78 -4.37 -20.97
C ARG A 415 -17.61 -5.48 -21.62
N ARG A 416 -17.58 -6.67 -21.01
CA ARG A 416 -18.31 -7.85 -21.52
C ARG A 416 -19.80 -7.53 -21.72
N GLY A 417 -20.30 -7.79 -22.93
CA GLY A 417 -21.71 -7.59 -23.30
C GLY A 417 -22.02 -6.22 -23.93
N GLY A 418 -21.15 -5.20 -23.80
CA GLY A 418 -21.38 -3.87 -24.40
C GLY A 418 -20.96 -3.77 -25.87
N LEU A 419 -20.07 -4.65 -26.33
CA LEU A 419 -19.54 -4.56 -27.69
C LEU A 419 -20.60 -4.83 -28.77
N SER A 420 -21.52 -5.77 -28.54
CA SER A 420 -22.57 -6.10 -29.52
C SER A 420 -23.54 -4.95 -29.76
N SER A 421 -23.87 -4.18 -28.72
CA SER A 421 -24.73 -2.99 -28.89
C SER A 421 -24.00 -1.90 -29.66
N VAL A 422 -22.73 -1.64 -29.35
CA VAL A 422 -21.92 -0.62 -30.05
C VAL A 422 -21.77 -0.98 -31.53
N MET A 423 -21.45 -2.24 -31.85
CA MET A 423 -21.36 -2.68 -33.25
C MET A 423 -22.69 -2.61 -33.99
N ARG A 424 -23.82 -2.84 -33.32
CA ARG A 424 -25.15 -2.67 -33.91
C ARG A 424 -25.43 -1.20 -34.22
N THR A 425 -25.17 -0.29 -33.26
CA THR A 425 -25.36 1.16 -33.47
C THR A 425 -24.52 1.68 -34.63
N ILE A 426 -23.26 1.26 -34.74
CA ILE A 426 -22.38 1.64 -35.86
C ILE A 426 -22.90 1.04 -37.19
N GLY A 427 -23.41 -0.19 -37.17
CA GLY A 427 -23.97 -0.83 -38.35
C GLY A 427 -25.29 -0.21 -38.85
N GLU A 428 -26.05 0.43 -37.97
CA GLU A 428 -27.29 1.15 -38.29
C GLU A 428 -27.04 2.61 -38.70
N ASP A 429 -25.85 3.16 -38.41
CA ASP A 429 -25.46 4.53 -38.73
C ASP A 429 -25.07 4.66 -40.21
N LYS A 430 -25.87 5.42 -40.96
CA LYS A 430 -25.69 5.66 -42.40
C LYS A 430 -24.43 6.48 -42.73
N SER A 431 -23.81 7.13 -41.74
CA SER A 431 -22.57 7.89 -41.95
C SER A 431 -21.33 7.00 -42.09
N PHE A 432 -21.44 5.71 -41.77
CA PHE A 432 -20.36 4.73 -41.91
C PHE A 432 -20.55 3.83 -43.13
N GLU A 433 -19.50 3.71 -43.93
CA GLU A 433 -19.37 2.71 -44.98
C GLU A 433 -18.68 1.46 -44.42
N LYS A 434 -19.24 0.28 -44.71
CA LYS A 434 -18.71 -1.00 -44.22
C LYS A 434 -17.83 -1.67 -45.27
N LEU A 435 -16.54 -1.75 -44.98
CA LEU A 435 -15.51 -2.42 -45.77
C LEU A 435 -15.08 -3.75 -45.10
N PHE A 436 -14.39 -4.61 -45.85
CA PHE A 436 -13.85 -5.87 -45.34
C PHE A 436 -12.37 -6.03 -45.67
N ILE A 437 -11.59 -6.46 -44.68
CA ILE A 437 -10.17 -6.82 -44.82
C ILE A 437 -10.02 -8.27 -44.36
N SER A 438 -9.79 -9.18 -45.30
CA SER A 438 -9.61 -10.63 -45.04
C SER A 438 -10.68 -11.21 -44.09
N GLY A 439 -11.94 -10.82 -44.29
CA GLY A 439 -13.09 -11.27 -43.50
C GLY A 439 -13.41 -10.46 -42.23
N LEU A 440 -12.57 -9.51 -41.84
CA LEU A 440 -12.87 -8.56 -40.75
C LEU A 440 -13.54 -7.30 -41.29
N ALA A 441 -14.65 -6.89 -40.67
CA ALA A 441 -15.36 -5.67 -41.03
C ALA A 441 -14.69 -4.43 -40.44
N VAL A 442 -14.57 -3.40 -41.27
CA VAL A 442 -14.08 -2.05 -40.93
C VAL A 442 -15.15 -1.06 -41.33
N TRP A 443 -15.52 -0.15 -40.43
CA TRP A 443 -16.51 0.90 -40.68
C TRP A 443 -15.77 2.22 -40.82
N GLU A 444 -15.89 2.90 -41.95
CA GLU A 444 -15.20 4.16 -42.24
C GLU A 444 -16.21 5.28 -42.50
N ARG A 445 -15.97 6.44 -41.89
CA ARG A 445 -16.74 7.66 -42.09
C ARG A 445 -15.88 8.67 -42.84
N SER A 446 -16.34 9.06 -44.03
CA SER A 446 -15.67 10.06 -44.87
C SER A 446 -15.77 11.47 -44.28
N PRO A 447 -14.74 12.32 -44.45
CA PRO A 447 -14.70 13.69 -43.94
C PRO A 447 -15.79 14.61 -44.52
N ALA A 448 -16.38 14.25 -45.67
CA ALA A 448 -17.37 15.03 -46.41
C ALA A 448 -18.83 14.89 -45.93
N ALA A 449 -19.12 14.02 -44.95
CA ALA A 449 -20.49 13.71 -44.52
C ALA A 449 -21.00 14.57 -43.33
N ALA A 450 -20.27 15.62 -42.92
CA ALA A 450 -20.78 16.62 -41.99
C ALA A 450 -21.55 17.69 -42.78
N GLU A 451 -22.80 17.93 -42.39
CA GLU A 451 -23.74 18.89 -43.01
C GLU A 451 -23.11 20.25 -43.37
N PRO A 452 -23.56 20.92 -44.46
CA PRO A 452 -23.06 22.23 -44.85
C PRO A 452 -23.46 23.31 -43.82
N PRO A 453 -22.65 24.38 -43.64
CA PRO A 453 -23.01 25.49 -42.79
C PRO A 453 -24.21 26.25 -43.38
N SER A 454 -25.13 26.66 -42.50
CA SER A 454 -26.08 27.73 -42.78
C SER A 454 -25.31 28.97 -43.22
N GLN A 455 -25.65 29.50 -44.40
CA GLN A 455 -25.18 30.79 -44.87
C GLN A 455 -25.65 31.88 -43.92
N ASP A 456 -24.78 32.36 -43.04
CA ASP A 456 -24.78 33.73 -42.50
C ASP A 456 -23.52 33.95 -41.66
N SER A 457 -22.46 34.45 -42.33
CA SER A 457 -21.42 35.36 -41.81
C SER A 457 -20.18 35.28 -42.68
N GLY A 458 -19.87 36.36 -43.39
CA GLY A 458 -18.66 36.50 -44.19
C GLY A 458 -17.43 36.73 -43.31
N ALA A 459 -16.51 35.78 -43.31
CA ALA A 459 -15.09 35.98 -42.97
C ALA A 459 -14.25 34.85 -43.62
N PRO A 460 -13.14 35.16 -44.32
CA PRO A 460 -12.31 34.15 -44.96
C PRO A 460 -11.32 33.57 -43.93
N GLY A 461 -11.63 32.39 -43.41
CA GLY A 461 -10.74 31.59 -42.56
C GLY A 461 -10.75 30.14 -43.05
N ALA A 462 -9.57 29.61 -43.40
CA ALA A 462 -9.37 28.28 -43.96
C ALA A 462 -10.06 27.17 -43.15
N THR A 463 -11.02 26.49 -43.78
CA THR A 463 -11.77 25.36 -43.22
C THR A 463 -10.89 24.10 -43.19
N ALA A 464 -10.26 23.80 -42.05
CA ALA A 464 -9.68 22.49 -41.78
C ALA A 464 -10.82 21.47 -41.63
N GLY A 465 -11.07 20.66 -42.67
CA GLY A 465 -12.09 19.61 -42.66
C GLY A 465 -11.85 18.59 -41.53
N LYS A 466 -12.93 18.12 -40.88
CA LYS A 466 -12.85 17.04 -39.87
C LYS A 466 -12.16 15.82 -40.51
N PRO A 467 -11.12 15.24 -39.89
CA PRO A 467 -10.43 14.08 -40.46
C PRO A 467 -11.37 12.86 -40.54
N GLY A 468 -11.13 11.99 -41.53
CA GLY A 468 -11.84 10.71 -41.66
C GLY A 468 -11.69 9.86 -40.39
N PHE A 469 -12.70 9.05 -40.09
CA PHE A 469 -12.76 8.26 -38.85
C PHE A 469 -13.18 6.82 -39.14
N ALA A 470 -12.48 5.85 -38.58
CA ALA A 470 -12.73 4.44 -38.78
C ALA A 470 -12.80 3.66 -37.48
N ILE A 471 -13.52 2.54 -37.51
CA ILE A 471 -13.68 1.59 -36.40
C ILE A 471 -13.59 0.16 -36.94
N ALA A 472 -12.87 -0.72 -36.24
CA ALA A 472 -12.86 -2.15 -36.52
C ALA A 472 -12.85 -3.00 -35.25
N ARG A 473 -13.56 -4.13 -35.25
CA ARG A 473 -13.48 -5.11 -34.15
C ARG A 473 -12.26 -6.00 -34.36
N VAL A 474 -11.23 -5.78 -33.54
CA VAL A 474 -9.97 -6.56 -33.60
C VAL A 474 -9.90 -7.65 -32.53
N GLY A 475 -10.79 -7.67 -31.54
CA GLY A 475 -10.79 -8.69 -30.49
C GLY A 475 -12.19 -9.08 -30.00
N PRO A 476 -12.29 -10.07 -29.09
CA PRO A 476 -13.56 -10.44 -28.48
C PRO A 476 -14.21 -9.27 -27.72
N GLY A 477 -13.39 -8.36 -27.15
CA GLY A 477 -13.81 -7.15 -26.45
C GLY A 477 -13.04 -5.89 -26.87
N THR A 478 -12.38 -5.88 -28.04
CA THR A 478 -11.44 -4.79 -28.41
C THR A 478 -11.79 -4.18 -29.75
N LEU A 479 -11.86 -2.84 -29.79
CA LEU A 479 -12.06 -2.02 -30.97
C LEU A 479 -10.77 -1.28 -31.33
N ALA A 480 -10.42 -1.24 -32.62
CA ALA A 480 -9.46 -0.32 -33.18
C ALA A 480 -10.20 0.91 -33.69
N VAL A 481 -9.76 2.12 -33.33
CA VAL A 481 -10.45 3.38 -33.68
C VAL A 481 -9.45 4.48 -34.07
N GLY A 482 -9.88 5.43 -34.91
CA GLY A 482 -9.05 6.57 -35.29
C GLY A 482 -9.05 6.82 -36.79
N ALA A 483 -7.92 7.27 -37.33
CA ALA A 483 -7.79 7.49 -38.77
C ALA A 483 -7.94 6.17 -39.56
N PRO A 484 -8.55 6.16 -40.76
CA PRO A 484 -8.74 4.96 -41.58
C PRO A 484 -7.46 4.14 -41.75
N ASP A 485 -6.36 4.77 -42.12
CA ASP A 485 -5.10 4.04 -42.37
C ASP A 485 -4.53 3.40 -41.10
N ALA A 486 -4.64 4.06 -39.95
CA ALA A 486 -4.21 3.52 -38.66
C ALA A 486 -5.06 2.32 -38.22
N VAL A 487 -6.39 2.38 -38.44
CA VAL A 487 -7.29 1.26 -38.13
C VAL A 487 -7.04 0.08 -39.04
N ARG A 488 -6.84 0.32 -40.34
CA ARG A 488 -6.47 -0.73 -41.30
C ARG A 488 -5.18 -1.41 -40.88
N GLU A 489 -4.17 -0.66 -40.48
CA GLU A 489 -2.91 -1.22 -40.01
C GLU A 489 -3.07 -2.11 -38.77
N LEU A 490 -3.86 -1.69 -37.78
CA LEU A 490 -4.19 -2.52 -36.60
C LEU A 490 -4.91 -3.82 -36.99
N VAL A 491 -5.79 -3.77 -38.00
CA VAL A 491 -6.46 -4.97 -38.54
C VAL A 491 -5.45 -5.92 -39.19
N HIS A 492 -4.49 -5.41 -39.97
CA HIS A 492 -3.43 -6.23 -40.58
C HIS A 492 -2.53 -6.88 -39.53
N VAL A 493 -2.15 -6.16 -38.48
CA VAL A 493 -1.38 -6.72 -37.35
C VAL A 493 -2.19 -7.83 -36.66
N ARG A 494 -3.48 -7.61 -36.44
CA ARG A 494 -4.36 -8.59 -35.79
C ARG A 494 -4.50 -9.89 -36.59
N LEU A 495 -4.56 -9.78 -37.91
CA LEU A 495 -4.64 -10.91 -38.84
C LEU A 495 -3.29 -11.64 -39.01
N GLY A 496 -2.21 -11.11 -38.45
CA GLY A 496 -0.86 -11.64 -38.64
C GLY A 496 -0.27 -11.34 -40.02
N MET A 497 -0.83 -10.37 -40.75
CA MET A 497 -0.33 -9.91 -42.05
C MET A 497 0.81 -8.90 -41.91
N LYS A 498 0.85 -8.16 -40.80
CA LYS A 498 1.96 -7.27 -40.41
C LYS A 498 2.55 -7.73 -39.07
N PRO A 499 3.85 -7.49 -38.82
CA PRO A 499 4.47 -7.88 -37.58
C PRO A 499 3.87 -7.10 -36.40
N ASP A 500 3.60 -7.83 -35.31
CA ASP A 500 3.13 -7.26 -34.07
C ASP A 500 4.30 -6.77 -33.20
N LEU A 501 4.02 -5.79 -32.35
CA LEU A 501 4.94 -5.34 -31.34
C LEU A 501 5.20 -6.47 -30.32
N LYS A 502 6.36 -7.12 -30.46
CA LYS A 502 6.84 -8.12 -29.50
C LYS A 502 7.69 -7.44 -28.45
N ILE A 503 7.07 -6.93 -27.40
CA ILE A 503 7.85 -6.52 -26.23
C ILE A 503 8.15 -7.77 -25.41
N THR A 504 9.40 -8.23 -25.43
CA THR A 504 9.85 -9.42 -24.69
C THR A 504 10.90 -9.04 -23.66
N GLY A 505 10.82 -9.58 -22.44
CA GLY A 505 11.86 -9.45 -21.40
C GLY A 505 11.32 -9.06 -20.02
N GLN A 506 12.15 -9.24 -18.99
CA GLN A 506 11.79 -9.04 -17.57
C GLN A 506 11.26 -7.64 -17.23
N LEU A 507 11.64 -6.63 -18.02
CA LEU A 507 11.23 -5.24 -17.80
C LEU A 507 9.81 -4.98 -18.34
N PHE A 508 9.42 -5.68 -19.41
CA PHE A 508 8.06 -5.62 -19.93
C PHE A 508 7.05 -6.29 -19.00
N ASP A 509 7.41 -7.42 -18.40
CA ASP A 509 6.59 -8.06 -17.37
C ASP A 509 6.33 -7.11 -16.19
N ARG A 510 7.31 -6.26 -15.86
CA ARG A 510 7.17 -5.21 -14.84
C ARG A 510 6.29 -4.06 -15.31
N PHE A 511 6.40 -3.61 -16.57
CA PHE A 511 5.48 -2.63 -17.15
C PHE A 511 4.03 -3.14 -17.24
N GLN A 512 3.84 -4.44 -17.49
CA GLN A 512 2.52 -5.07 -17.37
C GLN A 512 2.04 -5.14 -15.92
N ALA A 513 2.94 -5.40 -14.96
CA ALA A 513 2.59 -5.39 -13.55
C ALA A 513 2.15 -4.00 -13.05
N LEU A 514 2.64 -2.90 -13.66
CA LEU A 514 2.17 -1.55 -13.35
C LEU A 514 0.67 -1.32 -13.69
N ASP A 515 0.09 -2.14 -14.59
CA ASP A 515 -1.27 -1.95 -15.13
C ASP A 515 -2.38 -2.31 -14.13
N ARG A 516 -2.11 -3.18 -13.13
CA ARG A 516 -3.16 -3.73 -12.27
C ARG A 516 -3.83 -2.70 -11.35
N ASP A 517 -3.09 -1.68 -10.93
CA ASP A 517 -3.51 -0.72 -9.91
C ASP A 517 -3.28 0.76 -10.30
N SER A 518 -2.91 1.04 -11.55
CA SER A 518 -2.73 2.41 -12.05
C SER A 518 -3.94 2.90 -12.82
N ALA A 519 -4.23 4.20 -12.72
CA ALA A 519 -5.25 4.87 -13.53
C ALA A 519 -4.70 5.25 -14.90
N LEU A 520 -3.39 5.55 -14.97
CA LEU A 520 -2.70 5.94 -16.18
C LEU A 520 -1.32 5.28 -16.23
N ARG A 521 -0.95 4.80 -17.42
CA ARG A 521 0.36 4.22 -17.71
C ARG A 521 0.90 4.81 -18.99
N LEU A 522 2.11 5.33 -18.96
CA LEU A 522 2.87 5.78 -20.13
C LEU A 522 4.13 4.93 -20.25
N ILE A 523 4.44 4.43 -21.43
CA ILE A 523 5.65 3.69 -21.75
C ILE A 523 6.25 4.33 -22.99
N SER A 524 7.54 4.66 -22.96
CA SER A 524 8.29 5.08 -24.14
C SER A 524 9.50 4.16 -24.35
N ARG A 525 9.63 3.67 -25.59
CA ARG A 525 10.76 2.92 -26.10
C ARG A 525 11.84 3.82 -26.70
N ASP A 526 11.49 5.07 -26.95
CA ASP A 526 12.39 6.13 -27.36
C ASP A 526 12.10 7.39 -26.52
N PRO A 527 12.57 7.43 -25.25
CA PRO A 527 12.23 8.51 -24.32
C PRO A 527 12.55 9.93 -24.83
N PRO A 528 13.67 10.20 -25.54
CA PRO A 528 13.94 11.51 -26.14
C PRO A 528 12.81 12.04 -27.02
N ASP A 529 12.14 11.17 -27.77
CA ASP A 529 11.05 11.54 -28.68
C ASP A 529 9.73 11.82 -27.98
N LEU A 530 9.63 11.56 -26.67
CA LEU A 530 8.43 11.83 -25.88
C LEU A 530 8.04 13.32 -25.92
N ALA A 531 9.01 14.22 -25.98
CA ALA A 531 8.79 15.67 -26.07
C ALA A 531 8.21 16.12 -27.42
N ARG A 532 8.35 15.30 -28.48
CA ARG A 532 7.69 15.55 -29.78
C ARG A 532 6.22 15.11 -29.74
N VAL A 533 5.92 14.12 -28.91
CA VAL A 533 4.60 13.50 -28.85
C VAL A 533 3.68 14.20 -27.84
N PHE A 534 4.19 14.59 -26.68
CA PHE A 534 3.46 15.31 -25.63
C PHE A 534 4.23 16.54 -25.19
N HIS A 535 3.55 17.51 -24.57
CA HIS A 535 4.26 18.60 -23.90
C HIS A 535 5.21 18.03 -22.83
N PRO A 536 6.41 18.60 -22.63
CA PRO A 536 7.48 17.96 -21.85
C PRO A 536 7.05 17.57 -20.43
N ILE A 537 7.17 16.30 -20.05
CA ILE A 537 6.77 15.81 -18.71
C ILE A 537 7.98 15.58 -17.80
N PHE A 538 9.10 15.22 -18.39
CA PHE A 538 10.36 14.92 -17.72
C PHE A 538 11.47 15.84 -18.22
N SER A 539 12.52 16.02 -17.42
CA SER A 539 13.70 16.77 -17.84
C SER A 539 14.36 16.10 -19.04
N ARG A 540 14.99 16.91 -19.90
CA ARG A 540 15.66 16.41 -21.11
C ARG A 540 16.78 15.44 -20.75
N GLU A 541 17.51 15.72 -19.67
CA GLU A 541 18.59 14.88 -19.18
C GLU A 541 18.07 13.50 -18.76
N LEU A 542 16.89 13.43 -18.12
CA LEU A 542 16.29 12.16 -17.74
C LEU A 542 15.92 11.32 -18.97
N LEU A 543 15.36 11.98 -20.00
CA LEU A 543 14.99 11.31 -21.24
C LEU A 543 16.22 10.80 -22.01
N GLU A 544 17.30 11.59 -22.10
CA GLU A 544 18.53 11.21 -22.81
C GLU A 544 19.29 10.06 -22.14
N VAL A 545 19.25 9.95 -20.81
CA VAL A 545 19.90 8.84 -20.08
C VAL A 545 19.07 7.55 -20.12
N SER A 546 17.78 7.65 -20.47
CA SER A 546 16.83 6.53 -20.47
C SER A 546 16.77 5.84 -21.84
N GLN A 547 17.08 4.54 -21.88
CA GLN A 547 16.80 3.68 -23.02
C GLN A 547 15.32 3.30 -23.10
N LEU A 548 14.71 3.04 -21.95
CA LEU A 548 13.28 2.77 -21.81
C LEU A 548 12.78 3.54 -20.60
N LEU A 549 11.61 4.15 -20.75
CA LEU A 549 10.96 4.87 -19.68
C LEU A 549 9.54 4.36 -19.55
N GLY A 550 9.03 4.22 -18.34
CA GLY A 550 7.60 4.25 -18.17
C GLY A 550 7.17 4.72 -16.81
N LEU A 551 5.98 5.30 -16.81
CA LEU A 551 5.36 6.01 -15.73
C LEU A 551 3.99 5.35 -15.49
N ALA A 552 3.70 5.07 -14.23
CA ALA A 552 2.37 4.64 -13.81
C ALA A 552 1.87 5.55 -12.69
N VAL A 553 0.67 6.09 -12.84
CA VAL A 553 0.06 7.02 -11.90
C VAL A 553 -1.25 6.46 -11.38
N ASN A 554 -1.38 6.40 -10.06
CA ASN A 554 -2.63 6.14 -9.37
C ASN A 554 -3.18 7.47 -8.84
N LEU A 555 -4.37 7.85 -9.33
CA LEU A 555 -5.02 9.14 -9.07
C LEU A 555 -5.91 9.14 -7.80
N GLN A 556 -5.87 8.08 -6.98
CA GLN A 556 -6.47 8.08 -5.64
C GLN A 556 -5.71 9.04 -4.72
N GLU A 557 -6.34 9.54 -3.66
CA GLU A 557 -5.69 10.44 -2.69
C GLU A 557 -5.02 9.60 -1.58
N PRO A 558 -3.69 9.74 -1.33
CA PRO A 558 -2.73 10.60 -2.03
C PRO A 558 -2.29 10.01 -3.39
N VAL A 559 -2.05 10.88 -4.39
CA VAL A 559 -1.66 10.47 -5.75
C VAL A 559 -0.28 9.81 -5.69
N ARG A 560 -0.14 8.62 -6.26
CA ARG A 560 1.11 7.84 -6.25
C ARG A 560 1.60 7.63 -7.68
N ALA A 561 2.90 7.85 -7.89
CA ALA A 561 3.56 7.57 -9.14
C ALA A 561 4.68 6.54 -8.96
N ARG A 562 4.84 5.71 -9.98
CA ARG A 562 5.96 4.78 -10.15
C ARG A 562 6.61 5.05 -11.49
N VAL A 563 7.92 5.25 -11.50
CA VAL A 563 8.69 5.44 -12.74
C VAL A 563 9.70 4.31 -12.86
N LEU A 564 9.68 3.58 -13.96
CA LEU A 564 10.68 2.58 -14.30
C LEU A 564 11.59 3.14 -15.39
N ILE A 565 12.89 3.09 -15.14
CA ILE A 565 13.93 3.59 -16.05
C ILE A 565 14.89 2.44 -16.35
N LYS A 566 15.16 2.22 -17.63
CA LYS A 566 16.29 1.41 -18.08
C LYS A 566 17.35 2.33 -18.65
N THR A 567 18.57 2.25 -18.16
CA THR A 567 19.71 3.01 -18.70
C THR A 567 20.51 2.17 -19.69
N ASN A 568 21.34 2.83 -20.49
CA ASN A 568 22.21 2.17 -21.47
C ASN A 568 23.32 1.34 -20.81
N THR A 569 23.83 1.79 -19.66
CA THR A 569 24.92 1.10 -18.93
C THR A 569 24.63 1.01 -17.45
N THR A 570 25.30 0.07 -16.78
CA THR A 570 25.23 -0.15 -15.33
C THR A 570 25.78 1.05 -14.56
N LYS A 571 26.89 1.62 -15.04
CA LYS A 571 27.49 2.86 -14.51
C LYS A 571 26.52 4.04 -14.60
N SER A 572 25.83 4.21 -15.73
CA SER A 572 24.81 5.26 -15.88
C SER A 572 23.65 5.07 -14.90
N ALA A 573 23.26 3.83 -14.59
CA ALA A 573 22.24 3.58 -13.55
C ALA A 573 22.74 3.96 -12.16
N ASP A 574 24.00 3.67 -11.84
CA ASP A 574 24.61 4.02 -10.54
C ASP A 574 24.78 5.53 -10.37
N ASP A 575 25.18 6.23 -11.42
CA ASP A 575 25.31 7.69 -11.43
C ASP A 575 23.93 8.36 -11.32
N LEU A 576 22.94 7.86 -12.05
CA LEU A 576 21.56 8.36 -11.99
C LEU A 576 20.91 8.08 -10.64
N ALA A 577 21.10 6.89 -10.05
CA ALA A 577 20.54 6.55 -8.74
C ALA A 577 21.09 7.45 -7.63
N ARG A 578 22.41 7.70 -7.63
CA ARG A 578 23.05 8.64 -6.71
C ARG A 578 22.53 10.06 -6.91
N SER A 579 22.45 10.51 -8.16
CA SER A 579 21.97 11.86 -8.48
C SER A 579 20.50 12.07 -8.11
N LEU A 580 19.64 11.05 -8.25
CA LEU A 580 18.24 11.07 -7.83
C LEU A 580 18.10 11.06 -6.31
N HIS A 581 19.03 10.47 -5.58
CA HIS A 581 19.07 10.53 -4.12
C HIS A 581 19.52 11.91 -3.62
N ASP A 582 20.60 12.44 -4.19
CA ASP A 582 21.25 13.67 -3.73
C ASP A 582 20.50 14.94 -4.19
N LYS A 583 19.99 14.95 -5.44
CA LYS A 583 19.36 16.11 -6.08
C LYS A 583 18.12 15.71 -6.90
N PRO A 584 17.08 15.14 -6.28
CA PRO A 584 15.87 14.68 -6.99
C PRO A 584 15.15 15.78 -7.78
N GLN A 585 15.22 17.04 -7.31
CA GLN A 585 14.59 18.19 -7.96
C GLN A 585 15.07 18.43 -9.40
N GLN A 586 16.34 18.11 -9.71
CA GLN A 586 16.90 18.32 -11.05
C GLN A 586 16.22 17.40 -12.09
N TRP A 587 15.78 16.21 -11.66
CA TRP A 587 15.29 15.17 -12.55
C TRP A 587 13.76 15.06 -12.58
N LEU A 588 13.11 15.44 -11.47
CA LEU A 588 11.67 15.30 -11.25
C LEU A 588 10.95 16.64 -11.12
N GLN A 589 11.54 17.72 -11.61
CA GLN A 589 10.84 18.99 -11.84
C GLN A 589 10.07 18.92 -13.16
N LEU A 590 8.82 19.38 -13.16
CA LEU A 590 8.05 19.55 -14.40
C LEU A 590 8.74 20.63 -15.25
N PRO A 591 9.17 20.32 -16.49
CA PRO A 591 9.77 21.33 -17.37
C PRO A 591 8.82 22.51 -17.55
N ASP A 592 9.33 23.73 -17.75
CA ASP A 592 8.51 24.94 -17.93
C ASP A 592 7.53 25.22 -16.77
N SER A 593 7.82 24.69 -15.57
CA SER A 593 7.04 24.88 -14.35
C SER A 593 7.95 24.93 -13.11
N GLN A 594 7.51 25.62 -12.07
CA GLN A 594 8.16 25.58 -10.75
C GLN A 594 7.71 24.37 -9.90
N LEU A 595 6.76 23.57 -10.41
CA LEU A 595 6.21 22.43 -9.67
C LEU A 595 7.10 21.19 -9.75
N LEU A 596 7.25 20.51 -8.61
CA LEU A 596 7.90 19.21 -8.50
C LEU A 596 6.89 18.09 -8.71
N LEU A 597 7.31 17.00 -9.37
CA LEU A 597 6.50 15.79 -9.53
C LEU A 597 6.34 15.01 -8.21
N TYR A 598 7.09 15.35 -7.16
CA TYR A 598 7.06 14.66 -5.88
C TYR A 598 6.76 15.61 -4.70
N SER A 599 6.05 15.12 -3.68
CA SER A 599 5.85 15.82 -2.41
C SER A 599 6.85 15.40 -1.33
N GLN A 600 7.44 14.21 -1.46
CA GLN A 600 8.51 13.67 -0.61
C GLN A 600 9.59 13.09 -1.51
N PRO A 601 10.88 13.14 -1.11
CA PRO A 601 11.97 12.59 -1.91
C PRO A 601 11.65 11.16 -2.38
N PRO A 602 11.90 10.84 -3.67
CA PRO A 602 11.52 9.56 -4.24
C PRO A 602 12.32 8.41 -3.62
N GLU A 603 11.64 7.29 -3.38
CA GLU A 603 12.31 6.03 -3.04
C GLU A 603 12.92 5.45 -4.32
N VAL A 604 14.24 5.32 -4.35
CA VAL A 604 15.00 4.81 -5.50
C VAL A 604 15.37 3.35 -5.24
N LEU A 605 14.77 2.44 -6.02
CA LEU A 605 15.00 1.00 -5.92
C LEU A 605 15.78 0.52 -7.15
N ARG A 606 16.85 -0.25 -6.92
CA ARG A 606 17.61 -0.87 -8.01
C ARG A 606 17.08 -2.27 -8.31
N HIS A 607 16.92 -2.56 -9.60
CA HIS A 607 16.39 -3.84 -10.07
C HIS A 607 17.25 -4.42 -11.19
N GLY A 608 18.29 -5.15 -10.82
CA GLY A 608 19.31 -5.63 -11.75
C GLY A 608 20.34 -4.54 -12.06
N GLU A 609 21.15 -4.76 -13.08
CA GLU A 609 22.36 -3.96 -13.27
C GLU A 609 22.10 -2.56 -13.86
N SER A 610 21.09 -2.42 -14.74
CA SER A 610 20.78 -1.19 -15.48
C SER A 610 19.34 -0.69 -15.34
N ASN A 611 18.56 -1.20 -14.37
CA ASN A 611 17.17 -0.74 -14.17
C ASN A 611 16.95 -0.11 -12.80
N LEU A 612 16.20 0.99 -12.80
CA LEU A 612 15.81 1.76 -11.63
C LEU A 612 14.28 1.85 -11.55
N GLU A 613 13.76 1.78 -10.33
CA GLU A 613 12.36 2.04 -10.02
C GLU A 613 12.27 3.17 -9.00
N LEU A 614 11.53 4.22 -9.35
CA LEU A 614 11.24 5.36 -8.49
C LEU A 614 9.82 5.23 -7.98
N ARG A 615 9.62 5.45 -6.66
CA ARG A 615 8.29 5.49 -6.05
C ARG A 615 8.14 6.80 -5.28
N PHE A 616 7.10 7.56 -5.59
CA PHE A 616 6.86 8.84 -4.93
C PHE A 616 5.37 9.23 -4.97
N THR A 617 5.00 10.14 -4.09
CA THR A 617 3.68 10.77 -4.06
C THR A 617 3.69 12.06 -4.85
N VAL A 618 2.71 12.24 -5.74
CA VAL A 618 2.60 13.41 -6.61
C VAL A 618 1.67 14.44 -5.97
N PRO A 619 2.04 15.71 -5.86
CA PRO A 619 1.10 16.77 -5.48
C PRO A 619 -0.08 16.84 -6.45
N ALA A 620 -1.27 17.19 -5.95
CA ALA A 620 -2.48 17.22 -6.79
C ALA A 620 -2.33 18.20 -7.99
N ASP A 621 -1.70 19.35 -7.79
CA ASP A 621 -1.48 20.34 -8.85
C ASP A 621 -0.50 19.84 -9.91
N SER A 622 0.59 19.19 -9.51
CA SER A 622 1.54 18.56 -10.43
C SER A 622 0.88 17.42 -11.22
N ALA A 623 0.03 16.63 -10.58
CA ALA A 623 -0.73 15.56 -11.24
C ALA A 623 -1.73 16.12 -12.26
N ARG A 624 -2.36 17.27 -11.97
CA ARG A 624 -3.24 17.98 -12.91
C ARG A 624 -2.49 18.43 -14.16
N ILE A 625 -1.33 19.09 -14.00
CA ILE A 625 -0.52 19.55 -15.15
C ILE A 625 -0.04 18.34 -15.97
N LEU A 626 0.40 17.28 -15.32
CA LEU A 626 0.80 16.05 -15.99
C LEU A 626 -0.31 15.49 -16.88
N LEU A 627 -1.56 15.47 -16.39
CA LEU A 627 -2.70 15.05 -17.22
C LEU A 627 -2.99 16.03 -18.35
N GLN A 628 -2.87 17.34 -18.14
CA GLN A 628 -3.05 18.34 -19.20
C GLN A 628 -2.04 18.17 -20.33
N ARG A 629 -0.76 17.92 -19.99
CA ARG A 629 0.32 17.68 -20.96
C ARG A 629 0.09 16.40 -21.78
N LEU A 630 -0.37 15.34 -21.12
CA LEU A 630 -0.76 14.10 -21.80
C LEU A 630 -2.02 14.27 -22.67
N ALA A 631 -2.93 15.15 -22.27
CA ALA A 631 -4.13 15.50 -23.02
C ALA A 631 -3.86 16.50 -24.17
N LYS A 632 -2.69 17.14 -24.18
CA LYS A 632 -2.34 18.27 -25.07
C LYS A 632 -3.30 19.46 -24.93
N THR A 633 -3.82 19.68 -23.72
CA THR A 633 -4.80 20.74 -23.43
C THR A 633 -4.22 21.89 -22.61
N ASP A 634 -2.97 21.80 -22.21
CA ASP A 634 -2.24 22.92 -21.64
C ASP A 634 -2.09 24.01 -22.71
N THR A 635 -2.82 25.10 -22.53
CA THR A 635 -2.64 26.30 -23.34
C THR A 635 -1.27 26.88 -23.02
N SER A 636 -0.37 26.93 -23.99
CA SER A 636 0.81 27.80 -23.93
C SER A 636 0.33 29.25 -23.84
N ALA A 637 0.08 29.70 -22.62
CA ALA A 637 -0.33 31.06 -22.27
C ALA A 637 0.52 31.55 -21.07
N ALA A 638 1.81 31.21 -21.07
CA ALA A 638 2.82 31.80 -20.19
C ALA A 638 4.05 32.29 -20.99
N MET A 639 3.87 32.60 -22.28
CA MET A 639 4.82 33.37 -23.09
C MET A 639 4.26 34.72 -23.57
N ALA A 640 3.24 35.26 -22.91
CA ALA A 640 2.86 36.66 -23.06
C ALA A 640 2.46 37.23 -21.70
N THR A 641 3.25 38.20 -21.22
CA THR A 641 2.94 39.19 -20.15
C THR A 641 2.62 38.58 -18.78
N TYR A 642 3.51 38.51 -17.77
CA TYR A 642 4.22 39.59 -17.06
C TYR A 642 5.28 38.95 -16.14
#